data_AF-A0A7Y0DF72-F1
#
_entry.id   AF-A0A7Y0DF72-F1
#
_cell.length_a   1.000
_cell.length_b   1.000
_cell.length_c   1.000
_cell.angle_alpha   90.00
_cell.angle_beta   90.00
_cell.angle_gamma   90.00
#
_symmetry.space_group_name_H-M   'P 1'
#
loop_
_entity.id
_entity.type
_entity.pdbx_description
1 polymer ?
#
loop_
_entity_poly.entity_id
_entity_poly.type
_entity_poly.pdbx_seq_one_letter_code
_entity_poly.pdbx_strand_id
1 'polypeptide(L)'
;MTDRSGGSPSTTGRFARWLAGWRVAIRIARRDARRYKWRSALIVAMVGLPVLLLTGGITLMATIDVSMAESVPRVMGSAQARIYINGPGRQIQSPDSQSNRNLSAGALAIPGFAPDSAWTMSKVQKVTGGRVIQTLDGWLRVTLGDRRPTMAVLGIDARDPLARGMTELVSGRWASTASEIVVTEAGIANGLPREGTLTTSGGDGRPQQLSVVGVATGQTEQGPPFLVALPGLVTSVGDQSRVSAAFLVGRDPVTWADVRRLNDYGLLVQSRQVFLNPPPQAELDPQIAQMVGSNRGQDLFVLLAAVGMFIETTMLAGPAVAVSAARQRRSLALAAANGAEARQLRRYVLGQAVVLGVASAAVAVVAGLVLTLAGLTWWQAGHADFATGPFEVSWPRVVGVLISAVVASVVAALLPAKGIARLDIVSVLAGRTGDHTVHRGLPIAGVVVMALSSTGLILSVAALGKAGPGTQAPLIVVGAVGLVVGCLMVIPAVLAFVGRLGTRLVLPLRLAARDTARQRGRSTPAVAAIMAAVAALTALSISAASLTQHEQDTYQPQGPMGSGAIFLDGKDSNQRDALAVLARFAPQLEVNPVGYVYSNAAAMADSGNVPWANLVPPGCTEAQILAGLPASRDIAPTRCESLTNQGRIHVGSLSSYPAALHLSMSQRAVLEGGGMLITDPKLVQGGQVR
;
A
#
# COMPACT_ATOMS: atom_id res chain seq x y z
N MET A 1 22.85 39.53 -74.78
CA MET A 1 22.46 38.11 -74.94
C MET A 1 23.16 37.34 -73.82
N THR A 2 22.53 37.18 -72.65
CA THR A 2 21.68 36.02 -72.24
C THR A 2 22.50 34.72 -72.30
N ASP A 3 22.75 33.97 -71.22
CA ASP A 3 21.79 33.57 -70.17
C ASP A 3 22.54 33.09 -68.90
N ARG A 4 22.11 33.58 -67.73
CA ARG A 4 22.46 33.06 -66.39
C ARG A 4 21.21 32.38 -65.87
N SER A 5 21.11 31.07 -66.06
CA SER A 5 20.03 30.27 -65.48
C SER A 5 20.24 30.14 -63.97
N GLY A 6 19.56 31.02 -63.21
CA GLY A 6 19.44 30.95 -61.77
C GLY A 6 18.64 29.72 -61.34
N GLY A 7 19.31 28.76 -60.71
CA GLY A 7 18.65 27.69 -59.97
C GLY A 7 17.93 28.26 -58.76
N SER A 8 16.64 27.97 -58.64
CA SER A 8 15.81 28.40 -57.51
C SER A 8 16.36 27.84 -56.18
N PRO A 9 16.45 28.65 -55.11
CA PRO A 9 16.80 28.13 -53.81
C PRO A 9 15.61 27.31 -53.31
N SER A 10 15.73 25.98 -53.31
CA SER A 10 14.74 25.10 -52.70
C SER A 10 14.47 25.54 -51.26
N THR A 11 13.30 26.10 -51.04
CA THR A 11 12.77 26.50 -49.74
C THR A 11 12.38 25.27 -48.94
N THR A 12 13.34 24.40 -48.66
CA THR A 12 13.17 23.40 -47.60
C THR A 12 13.02 24.16 -46.28
N GLY A 13 11.78 24.18 -45.79
CA GLY A 13 11.41 24.83 -44.54
C GLY A 13 12.39 24.47 -43.43
N ARG A 14 12.69 25.44 -42.55
CA ARG A 14 13.63 25.26 -41.41
C ARG A 14 13.32 23.98 -40.62
N PHE A 15 12.05 23.61 -40.53
CA PHE A 15 11.57 22.38 -39.92
C PHE A 15 11.99 21.10 -40.67
N ALA A 16 11.87 21.07 -42.00
CA ALA A 16 12.28 19.93 -42.83
C ALA A 16 13.80 19.67 -42.74
N ARG A 17 14.62 20.74 -42.76
CA ARG A 17 16.08 20.63 -42.54
C ARG A 17 16.42 20.17 -41.12
N TRP A 18 15.66 20.62 -40.12
CA TRP A 18 15.81 20.16 -38.75
C TRP A 18 15.47 18.68 -38.58
N LEU A 19 14.35 18.23 -39.16
CA LEU A 19 13.93 16.82 -39.19
C LEU A 19 14.92 15.93 -39.94
N ALA A 20 15.41 16.38 -41.11
CA ALA A 20 16.40 15.64 -41.88
C ALA A 20 17.70 15.43 -41.08
N GLY A 21 18.16 16.46 -40.36
CA GLY A 21 19.31 16.35 -39.46
C GLY A 21 19.12 15.36 -38.31
N TRP A 22 17.92 15.29 -37.72
CA TRP A 22 17.59 14.31 -36.69
C TRP A 22 17.47 12.89 -37.23
N ARG A 23 16.86 12.72 -38.42
CA ARG A 23 16.76 11.41 -39.09
C ARG A 23 18.13 10.79 -39.33
N VAL A 24 19.09 11.58 -39.81
CA VAL A 24 20.48 11.12 -40.01
C VAL A 24 21.12 10.73 -38.68
N ALA A 25 21.02 11.60 -37.67
CA ALA A 25 21.58 11.33 -36.35
C ALA A 25 21.04 10.04 -35.71
N ILE A 26 19.72 9.83 -35.75
CA ILE A 26 19.06 8.63 -35.22
C ILE A 26 19.46 7.38 -36.01
N ARG A 27 19.58 7.48 -37.34
CA ARG A 27 19.98 6.34 -38.19
C ARG A 27 21.40 5.88 -37.88
N ILE A 28 22.34 6.82 -37.74
CA ILE A 28 23.72 6.51 -37.34
C ILE A 28 23.71 5.94 -35.92
N ALA A 29 22.94 6.55 -35.01
CA ALA A 29 22.87 6.11 -33.63
C ALA A 29 22.39 4.67 -33.48
N ARG A 30 21.35 4.28 -34.21
CA ARG A 30 20.83 2.91 -34.25
C ARG A 30 21.84 1.89 -34.78
N ARG A 31 22.64 2.26 -35.78
CA ARG A 31 23.71 1.39 -36.31
C ARG A 31 24.82 1.20 -35.28
N ASP A 32 25.23 2.28 -34.62
CA ASP A 32 26.25 2.23 -33.58
C ASP A 32 25.81 1.37 -32.38
N ALA A 33 24.56 1.52 -31.94
CA ALA A 33 24.01 0.72 -30.85
C ALA A 33 24.00 -0.79 -31.18
N ARG A 34 23.71 -1.15 -32.44
CA ARG A 34 23.76 -2.55 -32.91
C ARG A 34 25.18 -3.09 -33.04
N ARG A 35 26.16 -2.23 -33.35
CA ARG A 35 27.56 -2.63 -33.48
C ARG A 35 28.20 -2.90 -32.12
N TYR A 36 27.91 -2.07 -31.12
CA TYR A 36 28.49 -2.18 -29.78
C TYR A 36 27.49 -2.77 -28.77
N LYS A 37 27.01 -3.99 -29.04
CA LYS A 37 25.91 -4.65 -28.32
C LYS A 37 26.07 -4.65 -26.80
N TRP A 38 27.26 -4.98 -26.28
CA TRP A 38 27.51 -5.01 -24.83
C TRP A 38 27.41 -3.65 -24.16
N ARG A 39 27.92 -2.61 -24.80
CA ARG A 39 27.81 -1.23 -24.29
C ARG A 39 26.36 -0.77 -24.28
N SER A 40 25.64 -1.05 -25.36
CA SER A 40 24.22 -0.71 -25.46
C SER A 40 23.37 -1.52 -24.48
N ALA A 41 23.67 -2.80 -24.28
CA ALA A 41 23.01 -3.65 -23.29
C ALA A 41 23.22 -3.13 -21.87
N LEU A 42 24.43 -2.70 -21.51
CA LEU A 42 24.70 -2.12 -20.20
C LEU A 42 23.87 -0.83 -19.96
N ILE A 43 23.81 0.06 -20.95
CA ILE A 43 23.00 1.29 -20.86
C ILE A 43 21.51 0.94 -20.75
N VAL A 44 21.05 -0.03 -21.56
CA VAL A 44 19.67 -0.51 -21.53
C VAL A 44 19.32 -1.11 -20.17
N ALA A 45 20.20 -1.88 -19.55
CA ALA A 45 19.99 -2.44 -18.22
C ALA A 45 19.98 -1.35 -17.13
N MET A 46 20.95 -0.44 -17.13
CA MET A 46 21.03 0.65 -16.13
C MET A 46 19.83 1.60 -16.18
N VAL A 47 19.39 1.98 -17.38
CA VAL A 47 18.22 2.85 -17.57
C VAL A 47 16.92 2.05 -17.42
N GLY A 48 16.92 0.79 -17.83
CA GLY A 48 15.74 -0.06 -17.82
C GLY A 48 15.34 -0.55 -16.43
N LEU A 49 16.29 -0.75 -15.50
CA LEU A 49 15.97 -1.29 -14.18
C LEU A 49 14.98 -0.42 -13.38
N PRO A 50 15.16 0.91 -13.22
CA PRO A 50 14.18 1.75 -12.53
C PRO A 50 12.83 1.79 -13.26
N VAL A 51 12.84 1.78 -14.60
CA VAL A 51 11.62 1.73 -15.43
C VAL A 51 10.84 0.45 -15.21
N LEU A 52 11.56 -0.68 -15.14
CA LEU A 52 11.00 -2.00 -14.92
C LEU A 52 10.32 -2.07 -13.56
N LEU A 53 11.00 -1.62 -12.50
CA LEU A 53 10.46 -1.61 -11.15
C LEU A 53 9.21 -0.72 -11.04
N LEU A 54 9.26 0.50 -11.59
CA LEU A 54 8.11 1.42 -11.53
C LEU A 54 6.92 0.92 -12.36
N THR A 55 7.17 0.39 -13.55
CA THR A 55 6.12 -0.20 -14.41
C THR A 55 5.50 -1.42 -13.74
N GLY A 56 6.34 -2.31 -13.19
CA GLY A 56 5.88 -3.50 -12.49
C GLY A 56 5.06 -3.16 -11.25
N GLY A 57 5.49 -2.18 -10.46
CA GLY A 57 4.78 -1.69 -9.27
C GLY A 57 3.44 -1.01 -9.60
N ILE A 58 3.39 -0.15 -10.62
CA ILE A 58 2.14 0.49 -11.08
C ILE A 58 1.14 -0.56 -11.59
N THR A 59 1.64 -1.55 -12.33
CA THR A 59 0.80 -2.64 -12.86
C THR A 59 0.30 -3.53 -11.73
N LEU A 60 1.16 -3.86 -10.77
CA LEU A 60 0.78 -4.63 -9.59
C LEU A 60 -0.30 -3.89 -8.78
N MET A 61 -0.11 -2.60 -8.52
CA MET A 61 -1.11 -1.78 -7.83
C MET A 61 -2.43 -1.70 -8.60
N ALA A 62 -2.39 -1.55 -9.92
CA ALA A 62 -3.61 -1.55 -10.73
C ALA A 62 -4.30 -2.94 -10.72
N THR A 63 -3.54 -4.03 -10.69
CA THR A 63 -4.09 -5.39 -10.71
C THR A 63 -4.71 -5.82 -9.37
N ILE A 64 -4.17 -5.34 -8.24
CA ILE A 64 -4.74 -5.63 -6.92
C ILE A 64 -5.92 -4.72 -6.57
N ASP A 65 -6.04 -3.57 -7.23
CA ASP A 65 -7.14 -2.62 -7.04
C ASP A 65 -8.35 -3.04 -7.89
N VAL A 66 -9.23 -3.85 -7.31
CA VAL A 66 -10.41 -4.36 -8.01
C VAL A 66 -11.45 -3.24 -8.12
N SER A 67 -11.73 -2.79 -9.34
CA SER A 67 -12.72 -1.73 -9.55
C SER A 67 -14.12 -2.17 -9.15
N MET A 68 -14.99 -1.20 -8.81
CA MET A 68 -16.40 -1.47 -8.49
C MET A 68 -17.10 -2.23 -9.63
N ALA A 69 -16.84 -1.87 -10.88
CA ALA A 69 -17.43 -2.55 -12.04
C ALA A 69 -16.99 -4.03 -12.13
N GLU A 70 -15.72 -4.33 -11.85
CA GLU A 70 -15.16 -5.69 -11.88
C GLU A 70 -15.60 -6.54 -10.70
N SER A 71 -15.93 -5.93 -9.56
CA SER A 71 -16.39 -6.66 -8.38
C SER A 71 -17.86 -7.12 -8.49
N VAL A 72 -18.66 -6.56 -9.41
CA VAL A 72 -20.10 -6.88 -9.57
C VAL A 72 -20.37 -8.40 -9.65
N PRO A 73 -19.72 -9.19 -10.54
CA PRO A 73 -20.01 -10.62 -10.62
C PRO A 73 -19.62 -11.36 -9.33
N ARG A 74 -18.50 -10.95 -8.69
CA ARG A 74 -17.97 -11.56 -7.47
C ARG A 74 -18.90 -11.31 -6.28
N VAL A 75 -19.40 -10.09 -6.16
CA VAL A 75 -20.12 -9.65 -4.97
C VAL A 75 -21.61 -9.97 -5.04
N MET A 76 -22.22 -9.86 -6.23
CA MET A 76 -23.68 -9.94 -6.37
C MET A 76 -24.16 -10.84 -7.51
N GLY A 77 -23.27 -11.51 -8.24
CA GLY A 77 -23.63 -12.46 -9.29
C GLY A 77 -24.54 -11.84 -10.34
N SER A 78 -25.77 -12.33 -10.45
CA SER A 78 -26.84 -11.86 -11.35
C SER A 78 -27.82 -10.88 -10.66
N ALA A 79 -27.76 -10.73 -9.33
CA ALA A 79 -28.60 -9.81 -8.56
C ALA A 79 -28.28 -8.33 -8.84
N GLN A 80 -29.26 -7.44 -8.73
CA GLN A 80 -29.07 -6.01 -8.98
C GLN A 80 -28.48 -5.24 -7.82
N ALA A 81 -28.66 -5.73 -6.59
CA ALA A 81 -28.07 -5.14 -5.41
C ALA A 81 -27.78 -6.18 -4.33
N ARG A 82 -26.76 -5.91 -3.53
CA ARG A 82 -26.43 -6.60 -2.28
C ARG A 82 -26.60 -5.64 -1.13
N ILE A 83 -27.36 -6.04 -0.11
CA ILE A 83 -27.72 -5.21 1.03
C ILE A 83 -27.08 -5.78 2.29
N TYR A 84 -26.42 -4.94 3.07
CA TYR A 84 -25.80 -5.28 4.35
C TYR A 84 -26.46 -4.51 5.49
N ILE A 85 -26.31 -5.05 6.69
CA ILE A 85 -26.80 -4.42 7.92
C ILE A 85 -25.57 -3.99 8.71
N ASN A 86 -25.50 -2.70 9.03
CA ASN A 86 -24.42 -2.15 9.85
C ASN A 86 -24.99 -1.32 11.00
N GLY A 87 -25.69 -1.99 11.91
CA GLY A 87 -26.36 -1.39 13.08
C GLY A 87 -27.73 -0.78 12.79
N PRO A 88 -28.42 -0.27 13.82
CA PRO A 88 -29.83 0.15 13.74
C PRO A 88 -30.03 1.59 13.23
N GLY A 89 -28.95 2.38 13.14
CA GLY A 89 -29.00 3.78 12.79
C GLY A 89 -29.04 4.06 11.29
N ARG A 90 -29.34 5.30 10.93
CA ARG A 90 -29.36 5.76 9.53
C ARG A 90 -27.95 5.69 8.94
N GLN A 91 -27.83 5.23 7.70
CA GLN A 91 -26.53 5.10 7.05
C GLN A 91 -26.22 6.30 6.15
N ILE A 92 -24.94 6.62 6.02
CA ILE A 92 -24.40 7.40 4.91
C ILE A 92 -23.23 6.59 4.35
N GLN A 93 -23.17 6.38 3.04
CA GLN A 93 -22.18 5.51 2.43
C GLN A 93 -21.57 6.09 1.16
N SER A 94 -20.39 5.58 0.81
CA SER A 94 -19.81 5.64 -0.53
C SER A 94 -20.52 4.70 -1.50
N PRO A 95 -20.29 4.85 -2.83
CA PRO A 95 -20.88 3.99 -3.85
C PRO A 95 -20.61 2.48 -3.63
N ASP A 96 -19.42 2.12 -3.14
CA ASP A 96 -19.00 0.74 -2.80
C ASP A 96 -19.39 0.29 -1.38
N SER A 97 -19.99 1.17 -0.59
CA SER A 97 -20.30 1.01 0.84
C SER A 97 -19.11 0.82 1.79
N GLN A 98 -17.87 0.80 1.30
CA GLN A 98 -16.69 0.59 2.14
C GLN A 98 -16.42 1.77 3.07
N SER A 99 -16.60 3.00 2.59
CA SER A 99 -16.61 4.20 3.42
C SER A 99 -18.05 4.48 3.85
N ASN A 100 -18.39 4.22 5.10
CA ASN A 100 -19.73 4.47 5.62
C ASN A 100 -19.72 5.07 7.03
N ARG A 101 -20.84 5.68 7.40
CA ARG A 101 -21.13 6.16 8.75
C ARG A 101 -22.51 5.68 9.17
N ASN A 102 -22.56 5.02 10.31
CA ASN A 102 -23.78 4.77 11.05
C ASN A 102 -24.07 6.00 11.94
N LEU A 103 -25.16 6.69 11.64
CA LEU A 103 -25.72 7.74 12.48
C LEU A 103 -26.59 7.05 13.54
N SER A 104 -26.17 7.08 14.80
CA SER A 104 -26.76 6.34 15.93
C SER A 104 -28.27 6.52 16.15
N ALA A 105 -28.93 7.43 15.42
CA ALA A 105 -30.37 7.64 15.39
C ALA A 105 -30.85 8.09 13.99
N GLY A 106 -32.16 8.07 13.78
CA GLY A 106 -32.80 8.63 12.58
C GLY A 106 -33.07 7.65 11.43
N ALA A 107 -32.97 6.33 11.68
CA ALA A 107 -33.46 5.34 10.75
C ALA A 107 -35.01 5.36 10.71
N LEU A 108 -35.59 5.27 9.51
CA LEU A 108 -37.03 5.26 9.30
C LEU A 108 -37.64 3.94 9.77
N ALA A 109 -38.80 4.02 10.43
CA ALA A 109 -39.59 2.85 10.79
C ALA A 109 -40.20 2.19 9.55
N ILE A 110 -40.28 0.85 9.56
CA ILE A 110 -40.87 0.07 8.47
C ILE A 110 -42.28 -0.35 8.90
N PRO A 111 -43.33 0.09 8.20
CA PRO A 111 -44.71 -0.27 8.55
C PRO A 111 -44.91 -1.79 8.60
N GLY A 112 -45.48 -2.27 9.72
CA GLY A 112 -45.75 -3.70 9.95
C GLY A 112 -44.62 -4.47 10.63
N PHE A 113 -43.52 -3.83 11.02
CA PHE A 113 -42.43 -4.44 11.78
C PHE A 113 -42.10 -3.60 13.01
N ALA A 114 -41.70 -4.26 14.11
CA ALA A 114 -41.23 -3.55 15.29
C ALA A 114 -39.91 -2.78 14.98
N PRO A 115 -39.68 -1.58 15.56
CA PRO A 115 -38.50 -0.76 15.28
C PRO A 115 -37.17 -1.51 15.36
N ASP A 116 -37.01 -2.35 16.39
CA ASP A 116 -35.77 -3.10 16.66
C ASP A 116 -35.83 -4.58 16.23
N SER A 117 -36.84 -4.95 15.42
CA SER A 117 -36.93 -6.33 14.90
C SER A 117 -35.75 -6.65 13.98
N ALA A 118 -35.21 -7.87 14.12
CA ALA A 118 -34.14 -8.36 13.25
C ALA A 118 -34.53 -8.26 11.77
N TRP A 119 -33.54 -7.98 10.94
CA TRP A 119 -33.72 -7.94 9.49
C TRP A 119 -33.92 -9.36 8.94
N THR A 120 -35.15 -9.63 8.52
CA THR A 120 -35.53 -10.87 7.84
C THR A 120 -35.68 -10.65 6.33
N MET A 121 -35.67 -11.73 5.55
CA MET A 121 -35.92 -11.65 4.09
C MET A 121 -37.23 -10.92 3.79
N SER A 122 -38.30 -11.16 4.55
CA SER A 122 -39.61 -10.51 4.36
C SER A 122 -39.56 -9.00 4.65
N LYS A 123 -38.82 -8.58 5.67
CA LYS A 123 -38.60 -7.16 6.01
C LYS A 123 -37.83 -6.45 4.89
N VAL A 124 -36.75 -7.06 4.39
CA VAL A 124 -35.97 -6.51 3.26
C VAL A 124 -36.80 -6.47 1.97
N GLN A 125 -37.57 -7.52 1.70
CA GLN A 125 -38.49 -7.58 0.55
C GLN A 125 -39.56 -6.48 0.61
N LYS A 126 -40.07 -6.14 1.80
CA LYS A 126 -41.05 -5.06 1.97
C LYS A 126 -40.48 -3.69 1.58
N VAL A 127 -39.22 -3.41 1.94
CA VAL A 127 -38.57 -2.12 1.67
C VAL A 127 -38.06 -2.03 0.22
N THR A 128 -37.62 -3.16 -0.35
CA THR A 128 -37.02 -3.21 -1.68
C THR A 128 -38.04 -3.46 -2.80
N GLY A 129 -39.18 -4.09 -2.50
CA GLY A 129 -40.22 -4.46 -3.46
C GLY A 129 -39.82 -5.58 -4.45
N GLY A 130 -38.63 -6.18 -4.28
CA GLY A 130 -38.06 -7.17 -5.19
C GLY A 130 -38.03 -8.58 -4.63
N ARG A 131 -37.68 -9.57 -5.46
CA ARG A 131 -37.27 -10.90 -4.97
C ARG A 131 -35.97 -10.76 -4.18
N VAL A 132 -35.92 -11.33 -2.99
CA VAL A 132 -34.76 -11.28 -2.11
C VAL A 132 -34.33 -12.69 -1.73
N ILE A 133 -33.02 -12.95 -1.76
CA ILE A 133 -32.43 -14.13 -1.13
C ILE A 133 -31.37 -13.69 -0.11
N GLN A 134 -31.17 -14.49 0.92
CA GLN A 134 -30.15 -14.23 1.94
C GLN A 134 -28.83 -14.88 1.56
N THR A 135 -27.76 -14.15 1.84
CA THR A 135 -26.38 -14.62 1.78
C THR A 135 -25.72 -14.41 3.12
N LEU A 136 -24.87 -15.35 3.54
CA LEU A 136 -24.14 -15.25 4.78
C LEU A 136 -22.65 -15.40 4.48
N ASP A 137 -21.86 -14.40 4.88
CA ASP A 137 -20.42 -14.56 4.94
C ASP A 137 -20.08 -15.01 6.36
N GLY A 138 -19.51 -16.19 6.50
CA GLY A 138 -19.28 -16.78 7.81
C GLY A 138 -18.03 -17.64 7.86
N TRP A 139 -17.85 -18.28 9.01
CA TRP A 139 -16.71 -19.13 9.28
C TRP A 139 -17.19 -20.43 9.93
N LEU A 140 -16.73 -21.57 9.38
CA LEU A 140 -17.00 -22.90 9.94
C LEU A 140 -15.71 -23.50 10.51
N ARG A 141 -15.81 -24.09 11.70
CA ARG A 141 -14.70 -24.86 12.28
C ARG A 141 -14.75 -26.29 11.75
N VAL A 142 -13.76 -26.63 10.92
CA VAL A 142 -13.64 -27.95 10.29
C VAL A 142 -12.63 -28.79 11.05
N THR A 143 -12.87 -30.09 11.20
CA THR A 143 -11.90 -31.04 11.77
C THR A 143 -11.16 -31.77 10.66
N LEU A 144 -9.83 -31.60 10.59
CA LEU A 144 -8.92 -32.23 9.64
C LEU A 144 -7.83 -32.98 10.42
N GLY A 145 -8.06 -34.27 10.68
CA GLY A 145 -7.20 -35.05 11.59
C GLY A 145 -7.17 -34.41 12.98
N ASP A 146 -5.97 -34.09 13.48
CA ASP A 146 -5.78 -33.40 14.76
C ASP A 146 -5.97 -31.88 14.69
N ARG A 147 -6.11 -31.31 13.48
CA ARG A 147 -6.28 -29.86 13.28
C ARG A 147 -7.76 -29.49 13.25
N ARG A 148 -8.09 -28.32 13.80
CA ARG A 148 -9.43 -27.73 13.75
C ARG A 148 -9.44 -26.33 13.13
N PRO A 149 -9.06 -26.16 11.85
CA PRO A 149 -9.01 -24.85 11.23
C PRO A 149 -10.40 -24.24 11.10
N THR A 150 -10.45 -22.92 11.22
CA THR A 150 -11.62 -22.12 10.89
C THR A 150 -11.54 -21.75 9.41
N MET A 151 -12.54 -22.15 8.63
CA MET A 151 -12.60 -21.98 7.18
C MET A 151 -13.72 -21.02 6.80
N ALA A 152 -13.45 -20.05 5.93
CA ALA A 152 -14.46 -19.15 5.38
C ALA A 152 -15.52 -19.94 4.60
N VAL A 153 -16.78 -19.67 4.88
CA VAL A 153 -17.95 -20.27 4.22
C VAL A 153 -18.81 -19.17 3.60
N LEU A 154 -19.29 -19.43 2.39
CA LEU A 154 -20.36 -18.67 1.77
C LEU A 154 -21.69 -19.42 1.93
N GLY A 155 -22.57 -18.88 2.75
CA GLY A 155 -23.94 -19.36 2.94
C GLY A 155 -24.86 -18.79 1.87
N ILE A 156 -25.18 -19.55 0.82
CA ILE A 156 -26.06 -19.13 -0.28
C ILE A 156 -26.76 -20.34 -0.90
N ASP A 157 -28.01 -20.18 -1.34
CA ASP A 157 -28.62 -21.18 -2.24
C ASP A 157 -28.15 -20.92 -3.68
N ALA A 158 -27.02 -21.53 -4.05
CA ALA A 158 -26.40 -21.38 -5.37
C ALA A 158 -27.27 -21.90 -6.53
N ARG A 159 -28.37 -22.61 -6.24
CA ARG A 159 -29.36 -23.03 -7.25
C ARG A 159 -30.29 -21.89 -7.65
N ASP A 160 -30.42 -20.87 -6.81
CA ASP A 160 -31.27 -19.72 -7.09
C ASP A 160 -30.72 -18.91 -8.27
N PRO A 161 -31.55 -18.52 -9.25
CA PRO A 161 -31.11 -17.70 -10.37
C PRO A 161 -30.38 -16.41 -9.98
N LEU A 162 -30.68 -15.82 -8.81
CA LEU A 162 -30.04 -14.60 -8.30
C LEU A 162 -28.59 -14.80 -7.82
N ALA A 163 -28.22 -16.04 -7.48
CA ALA A 163 -26.88 -16.39 -7.03
C ALA A 163 -25.91 -16.71 -8.20
N ARG A 164 -26.42 -16.84 -9.42
CA ARG A 164 -25.62 -17.20 -10.60
C ARG A 164 -24.49 -16.20 -10.81
N GLY A 165 -23.26 -16.72 -10.97
CA GLY A 165 -22.06 -15.91 -11.20
C GLY A 165 -21.25 -15.62 -9.93
N MET A 166 -21.82 -15.78 -8.73
CA MET A 166 -21.03 -15.71 -7.48
C MET A 166 -20.21 -16.97 -7.25
N THR A 167 -20.77 -18.11 -7.64
CA THR A 167 -20.16 -19.43 -7.57
C THR A 167 -20.44 -20.21 -8.85
N GLU A 168 -19.50 -21.06 -9.25
CA GLU A 168 -19.61 -21.93 -10.41
C GLU A 168 -19.31 -23.37 -10.01
N LEU A 169 -20.15 -24.31 -10.45
CA LEU A 169 -19.99 -25.72 -10.11
C LEU A 169 -18.97 -26.35 -11.07
N VAL A 170 -17.89 -26.91 -10.53
CA VAL A 170 -16.86 -27.62 -11.29
C VAL A 170 -17.24 -29.08 -11.48
N SER A 171 -17.69 -29.73 -10.41
CA SER A 171 -18.11 -31.14 -10.43
C SER A 171 -19.13 -31.45 -9.32
N GLY A 172 -19.88 -32.54 -9.49
CA GLY A 172 -20.89 -32.99 -8.52
C GLY A 172 -22.19 -32.22 -8.61
N ARG A 173 -22.76 -31.82 -7.47
CA ARG A 173 -24.01 -31.05 -7.38
C ARG A 173 -23.97 -30.03 -6.25
N TRP A 174 -24.87 -29.04 -6.32
CA TRP A 174 -25.11 -28.11 -5.21
C TRP A 174 -25.74 -28.81 -4.01
N ALA A 175 -25.40 -28.34 -2.80
CA ALA A 175 -26.02 -28.78 -1.57
C ALA A 175 -27.54 -28.52 -1.61
N SER A 176 -28.31 -29.55 -1.25
CA SER A 176 -29.78 -29.52 -1.25
C SER A 176 -30.37 -29.57 0.15
N THR A 177 -29.60 -30.08 1.12
CA THR A 177 -29.97 -30.20 2.53
C THR A 177 -28.91 -29.57 3.43
N ALA A 178 -29.24 -29.35 4.70
CA ALA A 178 -28.30 -28.80 5.69
C ALA A 178 -27.20 -29.81 6.12
N SER A 179 -27.24 -31.06 5.67
CA SER A 179 -26.19 -32.07 5.91
C SER A 179 -25.19 -32.19 4.75
N GLU A 180 -25.40 -31.42 3.68
CA GLU A 180 -24.58 -31.42 2.48
C GLU A 180 -23.77 -30.13 2.39
N ILE A 181 -22.54 -30.23 1.88
CA ILE A 181 -21.67 -29.07 1.67
C ILE A 181 -20.92 -29.19 0.35
N VAL A 182 -20.64 -28.05 -0.27
CA VAL A 182 -19.83 -27.97 -1.48
C VAL A 182 -18.48 -27.37 -1.09
N VAL A 183 -17.40 -28.03 -1.48
CA VAL A 183 -16.04 -27.57 -1.20
C VAL A 183 -15.54 -26.78 -2.41
N THR A 184 -14.77 -25.70 -2.20
CA THR A 184 -14.21 -24.97 -3.33
C THR A 184 -12.82 -25.46 -3.72
N GLU A 185 -12.36 -25.13 -4.93
CA GLU A 185 -10.96 -25.38 -5.31
C GLU A 185 -9.95 -24.73 -4.35
N ALA A 186 -10.25 -23.52 -3.85
CA ALA A 186 -9.46 -22.87 -2.81
C ALA A 186 -9.46 -23.67 -1.50
N GLY A 187 -10.61 -24.26 -1.15
CA GLY A 187 -10.74 -25.15 -0.01
C GLY A 187 -9.89 -26.42 -0.15
N ILE A 188 -9.91 -27.03 -1.33
CA ILE A 188 -9.11 -28.23 -1.65
C ILE A 188 -7.61 -27.93 -1.59
N ALA A 189 -7.19 -26.78 -2.14
CA ALA A 189 -5.80 -26.33 -2.05
C ALA A 189 -5.34 -26.14 -0.58
N ASN A 190 -6.28 -25.88 0.33
CA ASN A 190 -6.05 -25.75 1.77
C ASN A 190 -6.32 -27.05 2.58
N GLY A 191 -6.40 -28.20 1.89
CA GLY A 191 -6.46 -29.52 2.52
C GLY A 191 -7.86 -30.05 2.79
N LEU A 192 -8.91 -29.41 2.27
CA LEU A 192 -10.26 -29.97 2.32
C LEU A 192 -10.40 -31.15 1.32
N PRO A 193 -11.14 -32.21 1.68
CA PRO A 193 -11.35 -33.34 0.80
C PRO A 193 -12.23 -32.95 -0.39
N ARG A 194 -11.93 -33.53 -1.58
CA ARG A 194 -12.75 -33.35 -2.79
C ARG A 194 -14.10 -34.08 -2.70
N GLU A 195 -14.13 -35.20 -1.99
CA GLU A 195 -15.27 -36.11 -1.87
C GLU A 195 -15.27 -36.75 -0.47
N GLY A 196 -16.41 -37.34 -0.08
CA GLY A 196 -16.55 -38.05 1.20
C GLY A 196 -17.24 -37.20 2.27
N THR A 197 -16.77 -37.28 3.52
CA THR A 197 -17.39 -36.57 4.64
C THR A 197 -16.43 -35.61 5.32
N LEU A 198 -16.98 -34.49 5.78
CA LEU A 198 -16.28 -33.47 6.53
C LEU A 198 -16.97 -33.28 7.88
N THR A 199 -16.20 -33.32 8.96
CA THR A 199 -16.74 -33.07 10.30
C THR A 199 -16.57 -31.60 10.62
N THR A 200 -17.67 -30.93 10.92
CA THR A 200 -17.69 -29.55 11.41
C THR A 200 -18.17 -29.56 12.86
N SER A 201 -17.80 -28.56 13.63
CA SER A 201 -18.34 -28.34 14.97
C SER A 201 -18.95 -26.95 15.04
N GLY A 202 -20.22 -26.88 15.49
CA GLY A 202 -20.91 -25.61 15.71
C GLY A 202 -20.39 -24.86 16.92
N GLY A 203 -20.99 -23.71 17.22
CA GLY A 203 -20.77 -23.00 18.49
C GLY A 203 -20.98 -23.94 19.68
N ASP A 204 -22.04 -24.76 19.65
CA ASP A 204 -22.39 -25.76 20.66
C ASP A 204 -21.35 -26.89 20.86
N GLY A 205 -20.26 -26.89 20.09
CA GLY A 205 -19.16 -27.86 20.17
C GLY A 205 -19.51 -29.26 19.70
N ARG A 206 -20.74 -29.50 19.23
CA ARG A 206 -21.18 -30.83 18.81
C ARG A 206 -20.64 -31.12 17.41
N PRO A 207 -19.96 -32.26 17.21
CA PRO A 207 -19.50 -32.65 15.89
C PRO A 207 -20.71 -33.02 15.02
N GLN A 208 -20.84 -32.34 13.88
CA GLN A 208 -21.79 -32.66 12.84
C GLN A 208 -21.03 -33.14 11.61
N GLN A 209 -21.38 -34.33 11.13
CA GLN A 209 -20.81 -34.88 9.90
C GLN A 209 -21.58 -34.33 8.70
N LEU A 210 -20.86 -33.73 7.76
CA LEU A 210 -21.37 -33.21 6.50
C LEU A 210 -20.87 -34.06 5.35
N SER A 211 -21.69 -34.26 4.32
CA SER A 211 -21.28 -34.93 3.09
C SER A 211 -20.83 -33.91 2.05
N VAL A 212 -19.65 -34.14 1.47
CA VAL A 212 -19.12 -33.33 0.37
C VAL A 212 -19.78 -33.81 -0.92
N VAL A 213 -20.65 -32.98 -1.51
CA VAL A 213 -21.49 -33.36 -2.66
C VAL A 213 -21.06 -32.75 -3.99
N GLY A 214 -20.07 -31.86 -3.97
CA GLY A 214 -19.55 -31.24 -5.17
C GLY A 214 -18.36 -30.34 -4.90
N VAL A 215 -17.72 -29.94 -6.01
CA VAL A 215 -16.63 -28.98 -6.04
C VAL A 215 -17.08 -27.73 -6.80
N ALA A 216 -16.82 -26.56 -6.24
CA ALA A 216 -17.14 -25.29 -6.88
C ALA A 216 -15.93 -24.35 -6.94
N THR A 217 -16.04 -23.30 -7.73
CA THR A 217 -15.23 -22.09 -7.59
C THR A 217 -16.16 -20.96 -7.15
N GLY A 218 -15.59 -19.94 -6.51
CA GLY A 218 -16.36 -18.80 -6.05
C GLY A 218 -15.44 -17.67 -5.64
N GLN A 219 -15.98 -16.46 -5.64
CA GLN A 219 -15.30 -15.27 -5.17
C GLN A 219 -16.26 -14.49 -4.28
N THR A 220 -15.79 -14.05 -3.12
CA THR A 220 -16.49 -13.10 -2.26
C THR A 220 -15.70 -11.81 -2.18
N GLU A 221 -16.26 -10.81 -1.49
CA GLU A 221 -15.56 -9.57 -1.16
C GLU A 221 -14.29 -9.82 -0.32
N GLN A 222 -14.26 -10.87 0.49
CA GLN A 222 -13.13 -11.23 1.35
C GLN A 222 -12.12 -12.17 0.67
N GLY A 223 -12.31 -12.50 -0.61
CA GLY A 223 -11.54 -13.51 -1.34
C GLY A 223 -12.37 -14.77 -1.65
N PRO A 224 -11.75 -15.85 -2.15
CA PRO A 224 -12.47 -17.07 -2.48
C PRO A 224 -12.92 -17.80 -1.20
N PRO A 225 -14.20 -18.18 -1.07
CA PRO A 225 -14.65 -18.94 0.08
C PRO A 225 -14.07 -20.36 -0.01
N PHE A 226 -13.79 -21.02 1.12
CA PHE A 226 -13.32 -22.41 1.12
C PHE A 226 -14.46 -23.42 1.01
N LEU A 227 -15.66 -23.01 1.44
CA LEU A 227 -16.87 -23.82 1.49
C LEU A 227 -18.07 -23.02 0.97
N VAL A 228 -19.01 -23.69 0.31
CA VAL A 228 -20.32 -23.16 -0.06
C VAL A 228 -21.39 -24.04 0.57
N ALA A 229 -22.30 -23.42 1.33
CA ALA A 229 -23.32 -24.12 2.10
C ALA A 229 -24.67 -23.40 2.00
N LEU A 230 -25.76 -24.08 2.34
CA LEU A 230 -27.05 -23.41 2.47
C LEU A 230 -27.02 -22.46 3.69
N PRO A 231 -27.71 -21.29 3.62
CA PRO A 231 -27.74 -20.33 4.73
C PRO A 231 -28.15 -20.95 6.06
N GLY A 232 -29.11 -21.89 6.03
CA GLY A 232 -29.56 -22.63 7.21
C GLY A 232 -28.44 -23.38 7.94
N LEU A 233 -27.53 -24.03 7.21
CA LEU A 233 -26.37 -24.71 7.80
C LEU A 233 -25.41 -23.72 8.45
N VAL A 234 -25.12 -22.60 7.77
CA VAL A 234 -24.25 -21.54 8.31
C VAL A 234 -24.85 -20.92 9.57
N THR A 235 -26.17 -20.71 9.63
CA THR A 235 -26.83 -20.26 10.86
C THR A 235 -26.84 -21.30 11.97
N SER A 236 -26.83 -22.60 11.68
CA SER A 236 -26.83 -23.64 12.72
C SER A 236 -25.44 -23.98 13.24
N VAL A 237 -24.41 -23.93 12.38
CA VAL A 237 -23.08 -24.48 12.67
C VAL A 237 -21.97 -23.45 12.48
N GLY A 238 -22.24 -22.33 11.80
CA GLY A 238 -21.28 -21.24 11.70
C GLY A 238 -21.09 -20.52 13.03
N ASP A 239 -19.90 -19.93 13.19
CA ASP A 239 -19.58 -19.10 14.35
C ASP A 239 -20.44 -17.83 14.35
N GLN A 240 -21.46 -17.79 15.21
CA GLN A 240 -22.48 -16.74 15.21
C GLN A 240 -21.91 -15.33 15.49
N SER A 241 -20.75 -15.22 16.15
CA SER A 241 -20.10 -13.91 16.35
C SER A 241 -19.45 -13.38 15.06
N ARG A 242 -19.25 -14.23 14.06
CA ARG A 242 -18.53 -13.96 12.81
C ARG A 242 -19.37 -14.19 11.56
N VAL A 243 -20.69 -14.36 11.69
CA VAL A 243 -21.61 -14.43 10.56
C VAL A 243 -22.12 -13.03 10.23
N SER A 244 -21.79 -12.55 9.03
CA SER A 244 -22.35 -11.32 8.47
C SER A 244 -23.48 -11.68 7.50
N ALA A 245 -24.68 -11.16 7.79
CA ALA A 245 -25.83 -11.37 6.93
C ALA A 245 -25.94 -10.26 5.88
N ALA A 246 -26.10 -10.69 4.63
CA ALA A 246 -26.40 -9.84 3.49
C ALA A 246 -27.59 -10.39 2.69
N PHE A 247 -28.17 -9.55 1.84
CA PHE A 247 -29.32 -9.90 1.03
C PHE A 247 -29.11 -9.51 -0.42
N LEU A 248 -29.35 -10.43 -1.34
CA LEU A 248 -29.32 -10.18 -2.78
C LEU A 248 -30.73 -9.84 -3.27
N VAL A 249 -30.83 -8.81 -4.09
CA VAL A 249 -32.11 -8.28 -4.60
C VAL A 249 -32.16 -8.38 -6.12
N GLY A 250 -33.20 -9.05 -6.63
CA GLY A 250 -33.48 -9.24 -8.06
C GLY A 250 -34.61 -8.38 -8.59
N ARG A 251 -34.54 -7.05 -8.41
CA ARG A 251 -35.56 -6.09 -8.90
C ARG A 251 -35.07 -5.35 -10.15
N ASP A 252 -35.75 -4.27 -10.53
CA ASP A 252 -35.22 -3.29 -11.49
C ASP A 252 -33.86 -2.70 -11.03
N PRO A 253 -33.07 -2.09 -11.93
CA PRO A 253 -31.82 -1.47 -11.57
C PRO A 253 -31.94 -0.53 -10.36
N VAL A 254 -31.10 -0.75 -9.35
CA VAL A 254 -31.11 0.01 -8.09
C VAL A 254 -30.33 1.31 -8.28
N THR A 255 -31.03 2.43 -8.43
CA THR A 255 -30.39 3.73 -8.66
C THR A 255 -29.70 4.29 -7.40
N TRP A 256 -28.84 5.30 -7.55
CA TRP A 256 -28.26 6.00 -6.40
C TRP A 256 -29.32 6.64 -5.48
N ALA A 257 -30.43 7.12 -6.04
CA ALA A 257 -31.55 7.62 -5.25
C ALA A 257 -32.21 6.51 -4.41
N ASP A 258 -32.33 5.30 -4.95
CA ASP A 258 -32.79 4.15 -4.19
C ASP A 258 -31.81 3.74 -3.09
N VAL A 259 -30.50 3.81 -3.35
CA VAL A 259 -29.48 3.54 -2.32
C VAL A 259 -29.65 4.50 -1.15
N ARG A 260 -29.75 5.81 -1.41
CA ARG A 260 -29.98 6.82 -0.35
C ARG A 260 -31.28 6.56 0.42
N ARG A 261 -32.37 6.20 -0.28
CA ARG A 261 -33.64 5.84 0.37
C ARG A 261 -33.47 4.62 1.28
N LEU A 262 -32.73 3.60 0.85
CA LEU A 262 -32.46 2.40 1.65
C LEU A 262 -31.54 2.71 2.83
N ASN A 263 -30.60 3.64 2.68
CA ASN A 263 -29.76 4.14 3.77
C ASN A 263 -30.57 4.83 4.87
N ASP A 264 -31.67 5.52 4.51
CA ASP A 264 -32.59 6.11 5.48
C ASP A 264 -33.30 5.06 6.34
N TYR A 265 -33.42 3.81 5.88
CA TYR A 265 -33.88 2.67 6.69
C TYR A 265 -32.77 1.98 7.48
N GLY A 266 -31.52 2.45 7.40
CA GLY A 266 -30.38 1.87 8.10
C GLY A 266 -29.65 0.75 7.33
N LEU A 267 -29.94 0.59 6.04
CA LEU A 267 -29.33 -0.45 5.20
C LEU A 267 -28.14 0.10 4.42
N LEU A 268 -27.05 -0.67 4.32
CA LEU A 268 -26.00 -0.42 3.33
C LEU A 268 -26.32 -1.17 2.05
N VAL A 269 -26.07 -0.55 0.90
CA VAL A 269 -26.46 -1.10 -0.39
C VAL A 269 -25.32 -0.96 -1.39
N GLN A 270 -24.86 -2.09 -1.89
CA GLN A 270 -24.02 -2.17 -3.08
C GLN A 270 -24.94 -2.43 -4.27
N SER A 271 -24.96 -1.54 -5.26
CA SER A 271 -25.81 -1.66 -6.44
C SER A 271 -25.00 -1.87 -7.70
N ARG A 272 -25.43 -2.80 -8.56
CA ARG A 272 -24.83 -3.02 -9.88
C ARG A 272 -24.83 -1.74 -10.72
N GLN A 273 -25.95 -1.00 -10.73
CA GLN A 273 -26.04 0.21 -11.54
C GLN A 273 -25.08 1.30 -11.04
N VAL A 274 -24.95 1.43 -9.71
CA VAL A 274 -24.05 2.40 -9.07
C VAL A 274 -22.59 2.00 -9.25
N PHE A 275 -22.26 0.71 -9.23
CA PHE A 275 -20.90 0.21 -9.48
C PHE A 275 -20.47 0.45 -10.92
N LEU A 276 -21.39 0.29 -11.88
CA LEU A 276 -21.14 0.54 -13.30
C LEU A 276 -21.14 2.04 -13.65
N ASN A 277 -21.93 2.85 -12.93
CA ASN A 277 -22.08 4.29 -13.16
C ASN A 277 -22.07 5.01 -11.80
N PRO A 278 -20.90 5.19 -11.18
CA PRO A 278 -20.81 5.82 -9.87
C PRO A 278 -21.26 7.29 -9.93
N PRO A 279 -21.95 7.79 -8.88
CA PRO A 279 -22.37 9.18 -8.82
C PRO A 279 -21.14 10.12 -8.76
N PRO A 280 -21.25 11.35 -9.29
CA PRO A 280 -20.22 12.37 -9.13
C PRO A 280 -19.92 12.62 -7.64
N GLN A 281 -18.66 12.91 -7.30
CA GLN A 281 -18.26 13.19 -5.92
C GLN A 281 -19.04 14.35 -5.26
N ALA A 282 -19.57 15.29 -6.06
CA ALA A 282 -20.39 16.40 -5.58
C ALA A 282 -21.76 15.97 -5.02
N GLU A 283 -22.23 14.77 -5.37
CA GLU A 283 -23.49 14.20 -4.83
C GLU A 283 -23.28 13.37 -3.56
N LEU A 284 -22.03 13.12 -3.18
CA LEU A 284 -21.68 12.41 -1.95
C LEU A 284 -21.74 13.39 -0.76
N ASP A 285 -22.01 12.84 0.41
CA ASP A 285 -21.87 13.60 1.66
C ASP A 285 -20.43 14.13 1.78
N PRO A 286 -20.21 15.40 2.20
CA PRO A 286 -18.87 15.99 2.23
C PRO A 286 -17.84 15.18 3.03
N GLN A 287 -18.26 14.49 4.09
CA GLN A 287 -17.35 13.66 4.88
C GLN A 287 -17.00 12.36 4.17
N ILE A 288 -17.96 11.72 3.51
CA ILE A 288 -17.71 10.54 2.68
C ILE A 288 -16.88 10.90 1.46
N ALA A 289 -17.17 12.02 0.80
CA ALA A 289 -16.40 12.53 -0.33
C ALA A 289 -14.93 12.76 0.03
N GLN A 290 -14.65 13.22 1.26
CA GLN A 290 -13.29 13.35 1.77
C GLN A 290 -12.59 12.00 1.99
N MET A 291 -13.32 10.97 2.42
CA MET A 291 -12.78 9.61 2.61
C MET A 291 -12.49 8.93 1.26
N VAL A 292 -13.46 8.97 0.33
CA VAL A 292 -13.36 8.36 -1.01
C VAL A 292 -12.36 9.11 -1.91
N GLY A 293 -12.30 10.44 -1.82
CA GLY A 293 -11.37 11.27 -2.59
C GLY A 293 -9.91 11.21 -2.12
N SER A 294 -9.56 10.30 -1.20
CA SER A 294 -8.24 10.25 -0.55
C SER A 294 -7.19 9.36 -1.23
N ASN A 295 -7.38 8.97 -2.50
CA ASN A 295 -6.29 8.41 -3.34
C ASN A 295 -5.07 9.34 -3.49
N ARG A 296 -5.13 10.56 -2.93
CA ARG A 296 -3.99 11.47 -2.72
C ARG A 296 -2.75 10.76 -2.17
N GLY A 297 -2.90 9.78 -1.28
CA GLY A 297 -1.76 9.00 -0.76
C GLY A 297 -1.08 8.18 -1.86
N GLN A 298 -1.87 7.47 -2.67
CA GLN A 298 -1.39 6.68 -3.80
C GLN A 298 -0.85 7.55 -4.93
N ASP A 299 -1.54 8.65 -5.28
CA ASP A 299 -1.09 9.60 -6.30
C ASP A 299 0.22 10.29 -5.88
N LEU A 300 0.35 10.66 -4.61
CA LEU A 300 1.59 11.20 -4.06
C LEU A 300 2.72 10.16 -4.09
N PHE A 301 2.43 8.92 -3.72
CA PHE A 301 3.39 7.82 -3.80
C PHE A 301 3.86 7.59 -5.24
N VAL A 302 2.95 7.52 -6.21
CA VAL A 302 3.27 7.37 -7.64
C VAL A 302 4.07 8.57 -8.15
N LEU A 303 3.72 9.79 -7.75
CA LEU A 303 4.47 11.00 -8.10
C LEU A 303 5.90 10.96 -7.54
N LEU A 304 6.06 10.64 -6.27
CA LEU A 304 7.37 10.52 -5.62
C LEU A 304 8.21 9.42 -6.27
N ALA A 305 7.61 8.27 -6.56
CA ALA A 305 8.26 7.17 -7.25
C ALA A 305 8.69 7.57 -8.67
N ALA A 306 7.83 8.27 -9.43
CA ALA A 306 8.14 8.76 -10.78
C ALA A 306 9.27 9.79 -10.78
N VAL A 307 9.27 10.71 -9.81
CA VAL A 307 10.31 11.74 -9.67
C VAL A 307 11.64 11.12 -9.21
N GLY A 308 11.61 10.22 -8.23
CA GLY A 308 12.79 9.46 -7.79
C GLY A 308 13.40 8.67 -8.94
N MET A 309 12.56 7.94 -9.68
CA MET A 309 12.94 7.20 -10.88
C MET A 309 13.52 8.12 -11.96
N PHE A 310 12.94 9.30 -12.20
CA PHE A 310 13.47 10.27 -13.17
C PHE A 310 14.88 10.74 -12.79
N ILE A 311 15.10 11.08 -11.52
CA ILE A 311 16.40 11.52 -11.02
C ILE A 311 17.41 10.38 -11.10
N GLU A 312 17.06 9.20 -10.62
CA GLU A 312 17.92 8.01 -10.60
C GLU A 312 18.32 7.61 -12.02
N THR A 313 17.35 7.55 -12.95
CA THR A 313 17.59 7.23 -14.36
C THR A 313 18.52 8.25 -15.01
N THR A 314 18.31 9.54 -14.75
CA THR A 314 19.15 10.61 -15.29
C THR A 314 20.60 10.48 -14.78
N MET A 315 20.77 10.17 -13.49
CA MET A 315 22.09 10.02 -12.88
C MET A 315 22.80 8.74 -13.33
N LEU A 316 22.11 7.61 -13.48
CA LEU A 316 22.68 6.37 -14.00
C LEU A 316 23.07 6.47 -15.48
N ALA A 317 22.24 7.14 -16.29
CA ALA A 317 22.53 7.33 -17.71
C ALA A 317 23.72 8.27 -17.95
N GLY A 318 23.91 9.28 -17.09
CA GLY A 318 24.95 10.30 -17.22
C GLY A 318 26.38 9.75 -17.43
N PRO A 319 26.94 8.93 -16.52
CA PRO A 319 28.27 8.37 -16.67
C PRO A 319 28.35 7.42 -17.86
N ALA A 320 27.28 6.66 -18.13
CA ALA A 320 27.26 5.73 -19.24
C ALA A 320 27.38 6.47 -20.59
N VAL A 321 26.63 7.57 -20.77
CA VAL A 321 26.69 8.46 -21.95
C VAL A 321 28.01 9.25 -22.02
N ALA A 322 28.56 9.67 -20.89
CA ALA A 322 29.83 10.39 -20.83
C ALA A 322 31.02 9.50 -21.23
N VAL A 323 31.10 8.28 -20.71
CA VAL A 323 32.12 7.28 -21.10
C VAL A 323 31.99 6.92 -22.57
N SER A 324 30.74 6.78 -23.01
CA SER A 324 30.33 6.61 -24.39
C SER A 324 30.91 7.67 -25.33
N ALA A 325 30.72 8.95 -24.96
CA ALA A 325 31.24 10.08 -25.71
C ALA A 325 32.77 10.12 -25.65
N ALA A 326 33.37 9.82 -24.50
CA ALA A 326 34.82 9.79 -24.32
C ALA A 326 35.52 8.80 -25.26
N ARG A 327 34.97 7.58 -25.39
CA ARG A 327 35.51 6.57 -26.32
C ARG A 327 35.36 6.96 -27.80
N GLN A 328 34.41 7.83 -28.13
CA GLN A 328 34.14 8.29 -29.49
C GLN A 328 34.74 9.66 -29.80
N ARG A 329 35.48 10.29 -28.86
CA ARG A 329 36.06 11.63 -29.05
C ARG A 329 36.91 11.74 -30.30
N ARG A 330 37.76 10.74 -30.58
CA ARG A 330 38.61 10.73 -31.78
C ARG A 330 37.78 10.65 -33.06
N SER A 331 36.77 9.78 -33.11
CA SER A 331 35.85 9.66 -34.24
C SER A 331 35.05 10.95 -34.47
N LEU A 332 34.60 11.60 -33.40
CA LEU A 332 33.88 12.88 -33.47
C LEU A 332 34.80 14.03 -33.91
N ALA A 333 36.06 14.04 -33.45
CA ALA A 333 37.06 15.01 -33.88
C ALA A 333 37.43 14.85 -35.36
N LEU A 334 37.56 13.60 -35.84
CA LEU A 334 37.75 13.33 -37.27
C LEU A 334 36.54 13.77 -38.10
N ALA A 335 35.31 13.55 -37.63
CA ALA A 335 34.11 14.06 -38.30
C ALA A 335 34.10 15.60 -38.34
N ALA A 336 34.48 16.27 -37.24
CA ALA A 336 34.61 17.72 -37.18
C ALA A 336 35.68 18.25 -38.15
N ALA A 337 36.83 17.58 -38.23
CA ALA A 337 37.92 17.92 -39.17
C ALA A 337 37.50 17.76 -40.65
N ASN A 338 36.54 16.87 -40.94
CA ASN A 338 35.93 16.70 -42.26
C ASN A 338 34.71 17.62 -42.50
N GLY A 339 34.51 18.66 -41.68
CA GLY A 339 33.46 19.67 -41.88
C GLY A 339 32.13 19.43 -41.16
N ALA A 340 32.04 18.48 -40.22
CA ALA A 340 30.83 18.30 -39.42
C ALA A 340 30.60 19.48 -38.46
N GLU A 341 29.41 20.07 -38.50
CA GLU A 341 29.05 21.20 -37.63
C GLU A 341 28.85 20.74 -36.16
N ALA A 342 29.19 21.60 -35.19
CA ALA A 342 28.93 21.34 -33.77
C ALA A 342 27.48 20.94 -33.46
N ARG A 343 26.51 21.49 -34.22
CA ARG A 343 25.09 21.14 -34.11
C ARG A 343 24.80 19.70 -34.56
N GLN A 344 25.49 19.21 -35.60
CA GLN A 344 25.36 17.83 -36.09
C GLN A 344 25.96 16.84 -35.09
N LEU A 345 27.14 17.15 -34.52
CA LEU A 345 27.77 16.35 -33.46
C LEU A 345 26.91 16.30 -32.19
N ARG A 346 26.29 17.42 -31.79
CA ARG A 346 25.36 17.46 -30.65
C ARG A 346 24.12 16.60 -30.89
N ARG A 347 23.52 16.70 -32.08
CA ARG A 347 22.36 15.89 -32.47
C ARG A 347 22.70 14.40 -32.50
N TYR A 348 23.91 14.04 -32.91
CA TYR A 348 24.35 12.65 -32.88
C TYR A 348 24.34 12.07 -31.45
N VAL A 349 24.92 12.78 -30.48
CA VAL A 349 24.94 12.32 -29.08
C VAL A 349 23.57 12.30 -28.43
N LEU A 350 22.73 13.30 -28.72
CA LEU A 350 21.33 13.28 -28.26
C LEU A 350 20.53 12.18 -28.94
N GLY A 351 20.79 11.90 -30.22
CA GLY A 351 20.19 10.79 -30.97
C GLY A 351 20.54 9.43 -30.38
N GLN A 352 21.78 9.23 -29.92
CA GLN A 352 22.18 8.05 -29.16
C GLN A 352 21.36 7.89 -27.88
N ALA A 353 21.20 8.97 -27.12
CA ALA A 353 20.42 8.95 -25.90
C ALA A 353 18.93 8.66 -26.14
N VAL A 354 18.34 9.21 -27.21
CA VAL A 354 16.95 8.91 -27.61
C VAL A 354 16.81 7.44 -28.00
N VAL A 355 17.69 6.92 -28.86
CA VAL A 355 17.60 5.52 -29.32
C VAL A 355 17.76 4.54 -28.16
N LEU A 356 18.75 4.77 -27.29
CA LEU A 356 19.00 3.91 -26.14
C LEU A 356 17.91 4.06 -25.08
N GLY A 357 17.42 5.28 -24.82
CA GLY A 357 16.34 5.55 -23.87
C GLY A 357 15.00 4.94 -24.30
N VAL A 358 14.67 5.00 -25.60
CA VAL A 358 13.47 4.34 -26.13
C VAL A 358 13.63 2.81 -26.08
N ALA A 359 14.80 2.28 -26.45
CA ALA A 359 15.05 0.85 -26.38
C ALA A 359 15.01 0.33 -24.94
N SER A 360 15.59 1.06 -23.99
CA SER A 360 15.58 0.69 -22.57
C SER A 360 14.18 0.75 -21.99
N ALA A 361 13.42 1.81 -22.26
CA ALA A 361 12.05 1.94 -21.78
C ALA A 361 11.15 0.84 -22.35
N ALA A 362 11.27 0.53 -23.65
CA ALA A 362 10.50 -0.54 -24.27
C ALA A 362 10.82 -1.92 -23.66
N VAL A 363 12.10 -2.27 -23.53
CA VAL A 363 12.52 -3.55 -22.94
C VAL A 363 12.09 -3.64 -21.49
N ALA A 364 12.23 -2.56 -20.72
CA ALA A 364 11.88 -2.52 -19.31
C ALA A 364 10.38 -2.59 -19.06
N VAL A 365 9.55 -1.94 -19.88
CA VAL A 365 8.09 -2.04 -19.80
C VAL A 365 7.65 -3.48 -20.07
N VAL A 366 8.15 -4.10 -21.15
CA VAL A 366 7.81 -5.50 -21.46
C VAL A 366 8.28 -6.43 -20.35
N ALA A 367 9.52 -6.30 -19.89
CA ALA A 367 10.05 -7.12 -18.80
C ALA A 367 9.29 -6.90 -17.49
N GLY A 368 8.91 -5.65 -17.17
CA GLY A 368 8.13 -5.33 -15.98
C GLY A 368 6.76 -5.96 -16.00
N LEU A 369 6.04 -5.86 -17.12
CA LEU A 369 4.73 -6.49 -17.29
C LEU A 369 4.81 -8.02 -17.19
N VAL A 370 5.80 -8.63 -17.84
CA VAL A 370 6.01 -10.09 -17.80
C VAL A 370 6.39 -10.56 -16.39
N LEU A 371 7.26 -9.84 -15.69
CA LEU A 371 7.66 -10.20 -14.32
C LEU A 371 6.52 -10.01 -13.32
N THR A 372 5.69 -8.98 -13.47
CA THR A 372 4.50 -8.80 -12.63
C THR A 372 3.50 -9.94 -12.87
N LEU A 373 3.23 -10.28 -14.14
CA LEU A 373 2.36 -11.40 -14.48
C LEU A 373 2.91 -12.73 -13.91
N ALA A 374 4.19 -13.03 -14.16
CA ALA A 374 4.83 -14.24 -13.65
C ALA A 374 4.83 -14.28 -12.12
N GLY A 375 5.14 -13.17 -11.45
CA GLY A 375 5.12 -13.05 -10.00
C GLY A 375 3.73 -13.27 -9.40
N LEU A 376 2.69 -12.68 -10.01
CA LEU A 376 1.30 -12.88 -9.61
C LEU A 376 0.87 -14.34 -9.79
N THR A 377 1.15 -14.95 -10.94
CA THR A 377 0.81 -16.35 -11.19
C THR A 377 1.53 -17.31 -10.23
N TRP A 378 2.80 -17.04 -9.92
CA TRP A 378 3.57 -17.81 -8.96
C TRP A 378 3.03 -17.65 -7.54
N TRP A 379 2.66 -16.42 -7.15
CA TRP A 379 2.08 -16.14 -5.83
C TRP A 379 0.73 -16.85 -5.65
N GLN A 380 -0.16 -16.75 -6.64
CA GLN A 380 -1.49 -17.39 -6.64
C GLN A 380 -1.41 -18.92 -6.62
N ALA A 381 -0.40 -19.51 -7.28
CA ALA A 381 -0.19 -20.96 -7.22
C ALA A 381 0.10 -21.46 -5.80
N GLY A 382 0.69 -20.62 -4.93
CA GLY A 382 0.94 -20.93 -3.53
C GLY A 382 -0.14 -20.44 -2.55
N HIS A 383 -0.97 -19.48 -2.96
CA HIS A 383 -1.96 -18.81 -2.12
C HIS A 383 -3.30 -18.73 -2.85
N ALA A 384 -4.04 -19.86 -2.88
CA ALA A 384 -5.34 -19.96 -3.54
C ALA A 384 -6.44 -19.08 -2.89
N ASP A 385 -6.17 -18.56 -1.70
CA ASP A 385 -6.95 -17.58 -0.93
C ASP A 385 -6.71 -16.13 -1.38
N PHE A 386 -5.65 -15.86 -2.15
CA PHE A 386 -5.32 -14.52 -2.61
C PHE A 386 -6.03 -14.20 -3.94
N ALA A 387 -7.19 -13.54 -3.85
CA ALA A 387 -7.90 -13.04 -5.03
C ALA A 387 -7.29 -11.73 -5.56
N THR A 388 -6.98 -11.69 -6.85
CA THR A 388 -6.61 -10.44 -7.54
C THR A 388 -7.71 -10.01 -8.52
N GLY A 389 -7.65 -8.77 -8.98
CA GLY A 389 -8.37 -8.33 -10.17
C GLY A 389 -7.86 -9.04 -11.44
N PRO A 390 -8.52 -8.82 -12.58
CA PRO A 390 -7.91 -9.14 -13.87
C PRO A 390 -6.58 -8.39 -14.01
N PHE A 391 -5.65 -8.93 -14.80
CA PHE A 391 -4.38 -8.27 -15.03
C PHE A 391 -4.60 -6.94 -15.77
N GLU A 392 -4.54 -5.83 -15.02
CA GLU A 392 -4.83 -4.49 -15.54
C GLU A 392 -3.55 -3.69 -15.73
N VAL A 393 -3.42 -3.10 -16.92
CA VAL A 393 -2.32 -2.20 -17.25
C VAL A 393 -2.86 -0.79 -17.45
N SER A 394 -2.51 0.11 -16.53
CA SER A 394 -2.81 1.54 -16.66
C SER A 394 -1.92 2.18 -17.73
N TRP A 395 -2.31 2.04 -19.01
CA TRP A 395 -1.56 2.57 -20.16
C TRP A 395 -1.20 4.06 -20.03
N PRO A 396 -2.05 4.97 -19.53
CA PRO A 396 -1.66 6.37 -19.34
C PRO A 396 -0.45 6.53 -18.41
N ARG A 397 -0.43 5.79 -17.29
CA ARG A 397 0.68 5.81 -16.33
C ARG A 397 1.94 5.20 -16.95
N VAL A 398 1.80 4.05 -17.64
CA VAL A 398 2.93 3.38 -18.32
C VAL A 398 3.53 4.25 -19.43
N VAL A 399 2.70 4.92 -20.23
CA VAL A 399 3.16 5.88 -21.25
C VAL A 399 3.85 7.08 -20.60
N GLY A 400 3.33 7.57 -19.47
CA GLY A 400 3.99 8.60 -18.67
C GLY A 400 5.40 8.20 -18.22
N VAL A 401 5.56 6.97 -17.72
CA VAL A 401 6.86 6.39 -17.33
C VAL A 401 7.80 6.22 -18.53
N LEU A 402 7.28 5.77 -19.68
CA LEU A 402 8.07 5.63 -20.90
C LEU A 402 8.60 7.00 -21.37
N ILE A 403 7.74 8.01 -21.39
CA ILE A 403 8.12 9.38 -21.77
C ILE A 403 9.14 9.94 -20.77
N SER A 404 8.89 9.78 -19.47
CA SER A 404 9.80 10.29 -18.43
C SER A 404 11.19 9.65 -18.54
N ALA A 405 11.28 8.35 -18.81
CA ALA A 405 12.54 7.63 -18.99
C ALA A 405 13.33 8.10 -20.22
N VAL A 406 12.64 8.35 -21.34
CA VAL A 406 13.27 8.90 -22.55
C VAL A 406 13.77 10.33 -22.29
N VAL A 407 12.96 11.16 -21.62
CA VAL A 407 13.36 12.53 -21.25
C VAL A 407 14.55 12.50 -20.29
N ALA A 408 14.55 11.63 -19.27
CA ALA A 408 15.66 11.44 -18.34
C ALA A 408 16.95 11.05 -19.08
N SER A 409 16.86 10.12 -20.04
CA SER A 409 17.98 9.69 -20.88
C SER A 409 18.55 10.84 -21.72
N VAL A 410 17.68 11.67 -22.31
CA VAL A 410 18.08 12.83 -23.10
C VAL A 410 18.72 13.91 -22.20
N VAL A 411 18.13 14.18 -21.04
CA VAL A 411 18.64 15.14 -20.05
C VAL A 411 20.03 14.74 -19.59
N ALA A 412 20.24 13.46 -19.28
CA ALA A 412 21.55 12.91 -18.92
C ALA A 412 22.62 13.14 -20.01
N ALA A 413 22.22 13.15 -21.27
CA ALA A 413 23.10 13.37 -22.41
C ALA A 413 23.38 14.85 -22.72
N LEU A 414 22.63 15.80 -22.13
CA LEU A 414 22.80 17.23 -22.44
C LEU A 414 24.17 17.77 -22.06
N LEU A 415 24.69 17.39 -20.89
CA LEU A 415 26.01 17.81 -20.40
C LEU A 415 27.14 17.33 -21.33
N PRO A 416 27.28 16.03 -21.64
CA PRO A 416 28.30 15.56 -22.58
C PRO A 416 28.09 16.11 -24.00
N ALA A 417 26.85 16.27 -24.46
CA ALA A 417 26.56 16.81 -25.79
C ALA A 417 26.97 18.30 -25.91
N LYS A 418 26.80 19.11 -24.85
CA LYS A 418 27.32 20.49 -24.79
C LYS A 418 28.85 20.53 -24.81
N GLY A 419 29.51 19.60 -24.11
CA GLY A 419 30.98 19.50 -24.09
C GLY A 419 31.58 19.24 -25.47
N ILE A 420 30.90 18.47 -26.32
CA ILE A 420 31.38 18.13 -27.67
C ILE A 420 31.48 19.35 -28.59
N ALA A 421 30.58 20.33 -28.44
CA ALA A 421 30.61 21.56 -29.24
C ALA A 421 31.82 22.47 -28.93
N ARG A 422 32.55 22.20 -27.84
CA ARG A 422 33.71 22.96 -27.38
C ARG A 422 35.01 22.14 -27.44
N LEU A 423 35.00 21.00 -28.12
CA LEU A 423 36.20 20.17 -28.28
C LEU A 423 37.21 20.92 -29.16
N ASP A 424 38.40 21.13 -28.61
CA ASP A 424 39.54 21.55 -29.42
C ASP A 424 40.05 20.34 -30.22
N ILE A 425 39.85 20.42 -31.54
CA ILE A 425 40.15 19.34 -32.49
C ILE A 425 41.64 19.02 -32.47
N VAL A 426 42.50 20.03 -32.31
CA VAL A 426 43.96 19.87 -32.35
C VAL A 426 44.45 19.18 -31.07
N SER A 427 43.98 19.58 -29.89
CA SER A 427 44.38 18.90 -28.64
C SER A 427 43.87 17.47 -28.56
N VAL A 428 42.65 17.19 -29.03
CA VAL A 428 42.10 15.82 -29.06
C VAL A 428 42.90 14.92 -30.01
N LEU A 429 43.29 15.41 -31.18
CA LEU A 429 44.13 14.66 -32.13
C LEU A 429 45.59 14.53 -31.64
N ALA A 430 46.09 15.51 -30.90
CA ALA A 430 47.41 15.50 -30.27
C ALA A 430 47.47 14.71 -28.95
N GLY A 431 46.37 14.09 -28.51
CA GLY A 431 46.30 13.33 -27.26
C GLY A 431 46.35 14.19 -25.99
N ARG A 432 46.26 15.51 -26.09
CA ARG A 432 46.24 16.44 -24.95
C ARG A 432 44.80 16.59 -24.46
N THR A 433 44.50 16.10 -23.26
CA THR A 433 43.17 16.31 -22.64
C THR A 433 43.08 17.71 -22.06
N GLY A 434 42.23 18.57 -22.63
CA GLY A 434 41.98 19.91 -22.10
C GLY A 434 41.30 19.86 -20.71
N ASP A 435 41.77 20.70 -19.79
CA ASP A 435 41.16 20.90 -18.48
C ASP A 435 39.87 21.69 -18.63
N HIS A 436 38.72 21.07 -18.31
CA HIS A 436 37.47 21.80 -18.19
C HIS A 436 37.39 22.46 -16.81
N THR A 437 37.39 23.79 -16.77
CA THR A 437 37.20 24.55 -15.54
C THR A 437 35.70 24.59 -15.18
N VAL A 438 35.35 24.03 -14.02
CA VAL A 438 33.99 24.18 -13.46
C VAL A 438 33.90 25.55 -12.79
N HIS A 439 32.81 26.28 -13.03
CA HIS A 439 32.57 27.57 -12.36
C HIS A 439 32.50 27.39 -10.84
N ARG A 440 33.30 28.18 -10.10
CA ARG A 440 33.41 28.11 -8.64
C ARG A 440 32.10 28.41 -7.89
N GLY A 441 31.13 29.07 -8.53
CA GLY A 441 29.83 29.39 -7.95
C GLY A 441 28.83 28.23 -7.90
N LEU A 442 29.04 27.15 -8.67
CA LEU A 442 28.13 26.00 -8.71
C LEU A 442 27.96 25.30 -7.33
N PRO A 443 29.03 24.97 -6.57
CA PRO A 443 28.87 24.36 -5.26
C PRO A 443 28.22 25.30 -4.24
N ILE A 444 28.44 26.61 -4.32
CA ILE A 444 27.81 27.59 -3.42
C ILE A 444 26.30 27.62 -3.68
N ALA A 445 25.89 27.67 -4.94
CA ALA A 445 24.49 27.56 -5.31
C ALA A 445 23.88 26.23 -4.83
N GLY A 446 24.62 25.12 -4.92
CA GLY A 446 24.22 23.82 -4.38
C GLY A 446 23.93 23.84 -2.88
N VAL A 447 24.84 24.43 -2.08
CA VAL A 447 24.66 24.57 -0.63
C VAL A 447 23.44 25.46 -0.30
N VAL A 448 23.25 26.55 -1.04
CA VAL A 448 22.07 27.43 -0.85
C VAL A 448 20.77 26.68 -1.15
N VAL A 449 20.72 25.92 -2.26
CA VAL A 449 19.55 25.11 -2.61
C VAL A 449 19.28 24.03 -1.57
N MET A 450 20.33 23.35 -1.06
CA MET A 450 20.18 22.39 0.04
C MET A 450 19.60 23.06 1.30
N ALA A 451 20.15 24.20 1.70
CA ALA A 451 19.70 24.92 2.90
C ALA A 451 18.23 25.35 2.77
N LEU A 452 17.84 25.94 1.63
CA LEU A 452 16.46 26.33 1.36
C LEU A 452 15.51 25.13 1.35
N SER A 453 15.93 24.01 0.73
CA SER A 453 15.12 22.80 0.63
C SER A 453 14.92 22.11 1.98
N SER A 454 15.99 22.00 2.79
CA SER A 454 15.92 21.49 4.15
C SER A 454 15.04 22.38 5.03
N THR A 455 15.18 23.70 4.92
CA THR A 455 14.34 24.64 5.69
C THR A 455 12.88 24.54 5.27
N GLY A 456 12.60 24.43 3.98
CA GLY A 456 11.25 24.21 3.45
C GLY A 456 10.64 22.90 3.95
N LEU A 457 11.40 21.81 3.97
CA LEU A 457 10.97 20.52 4.55
C LEU A 457 10.66 20.63 6.04
N ILE A 458 11.55 21.25 6.83
CA ILE A 458 11.37 21.42 8.28
C ILE A 458 10.13 22.28 8.57
N LEU A 459 9.96 23.39 7.85
CA LEU A 459 8.78 24.26 7.99
C LEU A 459 7.49 23.54 7.56
N SER A 460 7.55 22.71 6.52
CA SER A 460 6.41 21.90 6.09
C SER A 460 5.99 20.95 7.20
N VAL A 461 6.95 20.24 7.80
CA VAL A 461 6.70 19.31 8.91
C VAL A 461 6.18 20.04 10.15
N ALA A 462 6.75 21.18 10.51
CA ALA A 462 6.28 21.99 11.64
C ALA A 462 4.85 22.53 11.44
N ALA A 463 4.42 22.69 10.18
CA ALA A 463 3.08 23.12 9.83
C ALA A 463 2.05 21.96 9.78
N LEU A 464 2.47 20.68 9.83
CA LEU A 464 1.53 19.54 9.82
C LEU A 464 0.53 19.61 10.98
N GLY A 465 0.95 20.08 12.17
CA GLY A 465 0.09 20.18 13.35
C GLY A 465 -0.94 21.32 13.33
N LYS A 466 -1.09 22.06 12.21
CA LYS A 466 -2.04 23.21 12.11
C LYS A 466 -2.89 23.21 10.85
N ALA A 467 -2.58 22.39 9.86
CA ALA A 467 -3.27 22.39 8.56
C ALA A 467 -3.71 20.98 8.19
N GLY A 468 -4.94 20.85 7.70
CA GLY A 468 -5.52 19.57 7.32
C GLY A 468 -4.68 18.79 6.29
N PRO A 469 -4.81 17.45 6.26
CA PRO A 469 -4.06 16.58 5.36
C PRO A 469 -4.42 16.88 3.89
N GLY A 470 -3.57 17.63 3.18
CA GLY A 470 -3.76 17.87 1.75
C GLY A 470 -2.91 18.96 1.12
N THR A 471 -2.62 20.06 1.82
CA THR A 471 -1.93 21.23 1.23
C THR A 471 -0.41 21.13 1.18
N GLN A 472 0.20 20.15 1.87
CA GLN A 472 1.65 20.10 2.11
C GLN A 472 2.40 19.07 1.26
N ALA A 473 1.70 18.13 0.63
CA ALA A 473 2.26 17.12 -0.25
C ALA A 473 3.20 17.67 -1.36
N PRO A 474 2.83 18.73 -2.11
CA PRO A 474 3.73 19.28 -3.13
C PRO A 474 4.98 19.94 -2.53
N LEU A 475 4.88 20.53 -1.34
CA LEU A 475 6.05 21.15 -0.68
C LEU A 475 7.09 20.09 -0.27
N ILE A 476 6.64 18.94 0.24
CA ILE A 476 7.53 17.83 0.60
C ILE A 476 8.27 17.31 -0.64
N VAL A 477 7.56 17.13 -1.76
CA VAL A 477 8.15 16.72 -3.03
C VAL A 477 9.20 17.73 -3.50
N VAL A 478 8.85 19.02 -3.51
CA VAL A 478 9.76 20.10 -3.94
C VAL A 478 10.99 20.17 -3.04
N GLY A 479 10.83 20.05 -1.72
CA GLY A 479 11.93 20.01 -0.76
C GLY A 479 12.84 18.80 -0.97
N ALA A 480 12.28 17.60 -1.14
CA ALA A 480 13.06 16.39 -1.36
C ALA A 480 13.86 16.46 -2.66
N VAL A 481 13.23 16.89 -3.76
CA VAL A 481 13.90 17.08 -5.05
C VAL A 481 14.98 18.14 -4.95
N GLY A 482 14.67 19.28 -4.33
CA GLY A 482 15.61 20.37 -4.13
C GLY A 482 16.85 19.92 -3.33
N LEU A 483 16.67 19.09 -2.32
CA LEU A 483 17.75 18.54 -1.52
C LEU A 483 18.67 17.64 -2.36
N VAL A 484 18.10 16.74 -3.17
CA VAL A 484 18.89 15.91 -4.08
C VAL A 484 19.64 16.76 -5.11
N VAL A 485 18.97 17.72 -5.76
CA VAL A 485 19.59 18.62 -6.73
C VAL A 485 20.73 19.44 -6.10
N GLY A 486 20.52 19.96 -4.89
CA GLY A 486 21.54 20.68 -4.14
C GLY A 486 22.76 19.81 -3.85
N CYS A 487 22.56 18.58 -3.39
CA CYS A 487 23.64 17.61 -3.20
C CYS A 487 24.41 17.33 -4.49
N LEU A 488 23.71 17.14 -5.62
CA LEU A 488 24.33 16.91 -6.93
C LEU A 488 25.26 18.05 -7.37
N MET A 489 24.87 19.30 -7.08
CA MET A 489 25.69 20.48 -7.39
C MET A 489 26.96 20.58 -6.53
N VAL A 490 26.97 19.96 -5.36
CA VAL A 490 28.11 19.96 -4.41
C VAL A 490 29.16 18.88 -4.73
N ILE A 491 28.78 17.78 -5.41
CA ILE A 491 29.68 16.65 -5.75
C ILE A 491 31.03 17.08 -6.36
N PRO A 492 31.09 17.98 -7.38
CA PRO A 492 32.36 18.37 -7.98
C PRO A 492 33.34 19.03 -6.98
N ALA A 493 32.82 19.72 -5.96
CA ALA A 493 33.63 20.32 -4.91
C ALA A 493 34.10 19.27 -3.90
N VAL A 494 33.25 18.31 -3.54
CA VAL A 494 33.63 17.18 -2.68
C VAL A 494 34.76 16.38 -3.31
N LEU A 495 34.68 16.06 -4.60
CA LEU A 495 35.75 15.37 -5.32
C LEU A 495 37.06 16.18 -5.33
N ALA A 496 36.98 17.50 -5.45
CA ALA A 496 38.14 18.38 -5.38
C ALA A 496 38.77 18.38 -3.98
N PHE A 497 37.93 18.38 -2.94
CA PHE A 497 38.34 18.34 -1.55
C PHE A 497 39.02 17.02 -1.19
N VAL A 498 38.45 15.88 -1.61
CA VAL A 498 39.05 14.55 -1.45
C VAL A 498 40.44 14.50 -2.10
N GLY A 499 40.59 15.08 -3.29
CA GLY A 499 41.90 15.18 -3.95
C GLY A 499 42.94 16.00 -3.19
N ARG A 500 42.53 17.00 -2.40
CA ARG A 500 43.41 17.78 -1.51
C ARG A 500 43.76 17.01 -0.24
N LEU A 501 42.76 16.37 0.36
CA LEU A 501 42.92 15.62 1.61
C LEU A 501 43.75 14.33 1.41
N GLY A 502 43.69 13.74 0.21
CA GLY A 502 44.44 12.55 -0.17
C GLY A 502 45.96 12.72 -0.20
N THR A 503 46.49 13.91 0.05
CA THR A 503 47.94 14.16 0.18
C THR A 503 48.56 13.36 1.33
N ARG A 504 47.79 13.02 2.36
CA ARG A 504 48.20 12.23 3.54
C ARG A 504 48.00 10.72 3.40
N LEU A 505 47.43 10.22 2.29
CA LEU A 505 47.16 8.80 2.08
C LEU A 505 48.38 8.06 1.50
N VAL A 506 48.42 6.73 1.65
CA VAL A 506 49.41 5.86 1.02
C VAL A 506 49.41 6.03 -0.51
N LEU A 507 50.56 5.77 -1.15
CA LEU A 507 50.82 6.09 -2.56
C LEU A 507 49.69 5.64 -3.53
N PRO A 508 49.14 4.41 -3.45
CA PRO A 508 48.05 3.98 -4.34
C PRO A 508 46.76 4.79 -4.16
N LEU A 509 46.36 5.03 -2.91
CA LEU A 509 45.16 5.80 -2.58
C LEU A 509 45.31 7.28 -2.97
N ARG A 510 46.51 7.84 -2.80
CA ARG A 510 46.81 9.21 -3.21
C ARG A 510 46.70 9.39 -4.72
N LEU A 511 47.18 8.42 -5.50
CA LEU A 511 47.06 8.43 -6.96
C LEU A 511 45.59 8.33 -7.38
N ALA A 512 44.83 7.42 -6.79
CA ALA A 512 43.39 7.27 -7.06
C ALA A 512 42.58 8.53 -6.73
N ALA A 513 42.84 9.16 -5.57
CA ALA A 513 42.17 10.38 -5.13
C ALA A 513 42.48 11.57 -6.06
N ARG A 514 43.75 11.72 -6.46
CA ARG A 514 44.16 12.76 -7.42
C ARG A 514 43.59 12.53 -8.81
N ASP A 515 43.53 11.29 -9.27
CA ASP A 515 42.96 10.96 -10.59
C ASP A 515 41.47 11.28 -10.64
N THR A 516 40.72 10.88 -9.61
CA THR A 516 39.28 11.19 -9.46
C THR A 516 39.03 12.70 -9.41
N ALA A 517 39.88 13.45 -8.71
CA ALA A 517 39.77 14.90 -8.61
C ALA A 517 40.17 15.65 -9.89
N ARG A 518 40.95 15.04 -10.79
CA ARG A 518 41.26 15.61 -12.11
C ARG A 518 40.18 15.25 -13.12
N GLN A 519 39.70 14.02 -13.12
CA GLN A 519 38.70 13.50 -14.07
C GLN A 519 37.25 13.71 -13.60
N ARG A 520 36.93 14.86 -12.98
CA ARG A 520 35.60 15.12 -12.38
C ARG A 520 34.44 14.95 -13.36
N GLY A 521 34.65 15.32 -14.63
CA GLY A 521 33.64 15.16 -15.68
C GLY A 521 33.22 13.70 -15.93
N ARG A 522 34.03 12.73 -15.51
CA ARG A 522 33.71 11.30 -15.56
C ARG A 522 33.20 10.76 -14.22
N SER A 523 33.77 11.24 -13.10
CA SER A 523 33.47 10.70 -11.76
C SER A 523 32.22 11.31 -11.11
N THR A 524 31.90 12.59 -11.38
CA THR A 524 30.72 13.25 -10.79
C THR A 524 29.40 12.54 -11.09
N PRO A 525 29.09 12.13 -12.34
CA PRO A 525 27.83 11.43 -12.63
C PRO A 525 27.74 10.05 -11.97
N ALA A 526 28.86 9.34 -11.82
CA ALA A 526 28.89 8.04 -11.14
C ALA A 526 28.62 8.18 -9.64
N VAL A 527 29.30 9.13 -8.98
CA VAL A 527 29.07 9.43 -7.56
C VAL A 527 27.65 9.94 -7.33
N ALA A 528 27.11 10.72 -8.26
CA ALA A 528 25.73 11.19 -8.23
C ALA A 528 24.71 10.05 -8.27
N ALA A 529 24.93 9.05 -9.14
CA ALA A 529 24.06 7.88 -9.22
C ALA A 529 24.08 7.07 -7.91
N ILE A 530 25.28 6.83 -7.36
CA ILE A 530 25.43 6.12 -6.08
C ILE A 530 24.74 6.91 -4.96
N MET A 531 24.94 8.24 -4.91
CA MET A 531 24.29 9.10 -3.92
C MET A 531 22.77 9.05 -4.03
N ALA A 532 22.20 9.14 -5.24
CA ALA A 532 20.76 9.09 -5.43
C ALA A 532 20.17 7.74 -4.98
N ALA A 533 20.81 6.63 -5.35
CA ALA A 533 20.40 5.29 -4.93
C ALA A 533 20.49 5.12 -3.40
N VAL A 534 21.61 5.54 -2.79
CA VAL A 534 21.79 5.49 -1.33
C VAL A 534 20.79 6.41 -0.63
N ALA A 535 20.49 7.60 -1.16
CA ALA A 535 19.51 8.51 -0.58
C ALA A 535 18.10 7.90 -0.59
N ALA A 536 17.70 7.26 -1.70
CA ALA A 536 16.41 6.57 -1.80
C ALA A 536 16.31 5.38 -0.84
N LEU A 537 17.36 4.54 -0.78
CA LEU A 537 17.45 3.42 0.17
C LEU A 537 17.41 3.90 1.61
N THR A 538 18.20 4.91 1.96
CA THR A 538 18.22 5.50 3.30
C THR A 538 16.87 6.12 3.66
N ALA A 539 16.19 6.80 2.73
CA ALA A 539 14.85 7.33 2.98
C ALA A 539 13.86 6.21 3.29
N LEU A 540 13.85 5.13 2.50
CA LEU A 540 13.02 3.95 2.76
C LEU A 540 13.36 3.29 4.11
N SER A 541 14.66 3.12 4.40
CA SER A 541 15.11 2.55 5.67
C SER A 541 14.78 3.42 6.87
N ILE A 542 14.91 4.74 6.76
CA ILE A 542 14.49 5.68 7.81
C ILE A 542 12.98 5.61 7.98
N SER A 543 12.19 5.62 6.91
CA SER A 543 10.72 5.49 7.03
C SER A 543 10.32 4.18 7.69
N ALA A 544 10.94 3.06 7.32
CA ALA A 544 10.70 1.77 7.96
C ALA A 544 11.11 1.78 9.44
N ALA A 545 12.32 2.28 9.74
CA ALA A 545 12.81 2.40 11.10
C ALA A 545 11.97 3.38 11.94
N SER A 546 11.48 4.47 11.35
CA SER A 546 10.59 5.44 11.99
C SER A 546 9.21 4.86 12.22
N LEU A 547 8.68 4.03 11.32
CA LEU A 547 7.42 3.33 11.54
C LEU A 547 7.59 2.31 12.68
N THR A 548 8.68 1.53 12.68
CA THR A 548 9.00 0.62 13.77
C THR A 548 9.21 1.37 15.09
N GLN A 549 9.90 2.51 15.07
CA GLN A 549 10.08 3.35 16.25
C GLN A 549 8.74 3.94 16.71
N HIS A 550 7.89 4.38 15.79
CA HIS A 550 6.56 4.88 16.12
C HIS A 550 5.70 3.77 16.74
N GLU A 551 5.73 2.56 16.19
CA GLU A 551 5.07 1.38 16.77
C GLU A 551 5.63 1.03 18.15
N GLN A 552 6.93 1.22 18.39
CA GLN A 552 7.55 1.04 19.71
C GLN A 552 7.20 2.16 20.70
N ASP A 553 7.20 3.41 20.26
CA ASP A 553 6.91 4.59 21.08
C ASP A 553 5.43 4.61 21.47
N THR A 554 4.56 4.22 20.53
CA THR A 554 3.10 4.08 20.75
C THR A 554 2.72 2.67 21.21
N TYR A 555 3.71 1.81 21.48
CA TYR A 555 3.45 0.46 21.95
C TYR A 555 2.76 0.51 23.31
N GLN A 556 1.51 0.07 23.33
CA GLN A 556 0.76 -0.08 24.57
C GLN A 556 0.84 -1.53 25.02
N PRO A 557 1.56 -1.84 26.12
CA PRO A 557 1.67 -3.20 26.62
C PRO A 557 0.27 -3.71 27.01
N GLN A 558 -0.23 -4.67 26.25
CA GLN A 558 -1.51 -5.36 26.52
C GLN A 558 -1.36 -6.48 27.58
N GLY A 559 -0.13 -6.76 28.01
CA GLY A 559 0.23 -7.75 29.02
C GLY A 559 1.74 -7.73 29.34
N PRO A 560 2.17 -8.43 30.40
CA PRO A 560 3.59 -8.53 30.77
C PRO A 560 4.47 -9.17 29.68
N MET A 561 5.73 -8.75 29.60
CA MET A 561 6.69 -9.27 28.64
C MET A 561 6.90 -10.79 28.84
N GLY A 562 6.89 -11.56 27.75
CA GLY A 562 6.99 -13.02 27.79
C GLY A 562 5.66 -13.75 28.06
N SER A 563 4.58 -13.01 28.32
CA SER A 563 3.22 -13.57 28.35
C SER A 563 2.57 -13.53 26.96
N GLY A 564 1.72 -14.51 26.68
CA GLY A 564 0.87 -14.55 25.49
C GLY A 564 -0.60 -14.51 25.90
N ALA A 565 -1.43 -13.83 25.12
CA ALA A 565 -2.87 -13.82 25.32
C ALA A 565 -3.54 -14.80 24.35
N ILE A 566 -4.40 -15.67 24.88
CA ILE A 566 -5.29 -16.51 24.08
C ILE A 566 -6.67 -15.91 24.19
N PHE A 567 -7.12 -15.30 23.09
CA PHE A 567 -8.47 -14.77 23.01
C PHE A 567 -9.42 -15.92 22.65
N LEU A 568 -10.29 -16.26 23.60
CA LEU A 568 -11.41 -17.15 23.37
C LEU A 568 -12.50 -16.35 22.64
N ASP A 569 -12.64 -16.59 21.34
CA ASP A 569 -13.72 -16.04 20.54
C ASP A 569 -14.94 -16.99 20.60
N GLY A 570 -16.15 -16.43 20.65
CA GLY A 570 -17.41 -17.19 20.71
C GLY A 570 -17.98 -17.44 22.12
N LYS A 571 -19.32 -17.54 22.22
CA LYS A 571 -20.08 -17.69 23.48
C LYS A 571 -19.89 -19.05 24.18
N ASP A 572 -19.44 -20.06 23.44
CA ASP A 572 -19.34 -21.45 23.90
C ASP A 572 -17.90 -21.86 24.26
N SER A 573 -16.92 -20.98 24.03
CA SER A 573 -15.52 -21.21 24.39
C SER A 573 -15.35 -21.10 25.90
N ASN A 574 -15.36 -22.25 26.59
CA ASN A 574 -15.26 -22.28 28.04
C ASN A 574 -13.79 -22.29 28.49
N GLN A 575 -13.46 -21.46 29.47
CA GLN A 575 -12.10 -21.32 30.01
C GLN A 575 -11.50 -22.67 30.44
N ARG A 576 -12.33 -23.60 30.93
CA ARG A 576 -11.93 -24.96 31.30
C ARG A 576 -11.41 -25.79 30.12
N ASP A 577 -12.03 -25.65 28.96
CA ASP A 577 -11.66 -26.43 27.77
C ASP A 577 -10.35 -25.91 27.17
N ALA A 578 -10.16 -24.59 27.18
CA ALA A 578 -8.90 -23.97 26.80
C ALA A 578 -7.74 -24.42 27.70
N LEU A 579 -7.96 -24.47 29.02
CA LEU A 579 -6.99 -24.99 29.99
C LEU A 579 -6.67 -26.48 29.74
N ALA A 580 -7.68 -27.31 29.45
CA ALA A 580 -7.48 -28.73 29.15
C ALA A 580 -6.66 -28.94 27.86
N VAL A 581 -6.90 -28.14 26.82
CA VAL A 581 -6.14 -28.17 25.57
C VAL A 581 -4.69 -27.73 25.82
N LEU A 582 -4.48 -26.63 26.54
CA LEU A 582 -3.13 -26.13 26.84
C LEU A 582 -2.36 -27.10 27.74
N ALA A 583 -3.01 -27.71 28.72
CA ALA A 583 -2.39 -28.76 29.53
C ALA A 583 -1.95 -29.97 28.71
N ARG A 584 -2.63 -30.26 27.58
CA ARG A 584 -2.29 -31.37 26.69
C ARG A 584 -1.15 -31.04 25.71
N PHE A 585 -1.17 -29.85 25.12
CA PHE A 585 -0.27 -29.48 24.02
C PHE A 585 0.91 -28.59 24.46
N ALA A 586 0.78 -27.91 25.58
CA ALA A 586 1.80 -27.06 26.15
C ALA A 586 1.78 -27.13 27.70
N PRO A 587 1.93 -28.32 28.30
CA PRO A 587 1.91 -28.50 29.77
C PRO A 587 2.96 -27.65 30.51
N GLN A 588 3.99 -27.22 29.80
CA GLN A 588 5.04 -26.33 30.30
C GLN A 588 4.61 -24.87 30.47
N LEU A 589 3.47 -24.45 29.93
CA LEU A 589 2.97 -23.08 30.04
C LEU A 589 2.07 -22.94 31.27
N GLU A 590 2.36 -21.96 32.11
CA GLU A 590 1.46 -21.56 33.19
C GLU A 590 0.31 -20.74 32.60
N VAL A 591 -0.91 -21.30 32.64
CA VAL A 591 -2.10 -20.64 32.08
C VAL A 591 -2.95 -20.10 33.22
N ASN A 592 -2.88 -18.78 33.40
CA ASN A 592 -3.72 -18.08 34.36
C ASN A 592 -4.93 -17.47 33.65
N PRO A 593 -6.15 -17.84 34.03
CA PRO A 593 -7.33 -17.27 33.42
C PRO A 593 -7.52 -15.81 33.84
N VAL A 594 -7.79 -14.97 32.84
CA VAL A 594 -8.07 -13.56 33.06
C VAL A 594 -9.43 -13.23 32.45
N GLY A 595 -10.36 -12.77 33.28
CA GLY A 595 -11.66 -12.26 32.85
C GLY A 595 -11.57 -10.79 32.45
N TYR A 596 -12.40 -10.38 31.48
CA TYR A 596 -12.55 -8.98 31.08
C TYR A 596 -13.95 -8.48 31.44
N VAL A 597 -14.05 -7.34 32.10
CA VAL A 597 -15.32 -6.62 32.28
C VAL A 597 -15.50 -5.61 31.13
N TYR A 598 -16.63 -5.68 30.41
CA TYR A 598 -16.78 -5.07 29.07
C TYR A 598 -17.73 -3.85 28.95
N SER A 599 -18.45 -3.38 29.99
CA SER A 599 -19.38 -2.25 29.77
C SER A 599 -19.83 -1.45 31.00
N ASN A 600 -20.00 -0.13 30.78
CA ASN A 600 -20.76 0.84 31.58
C ASN A 600 -22.30 0.66 31.44
N ALA A 601 -22.85 -0.50 31.78
CA ALA A 601 -24.31 -0.70 31.74
C ALA A 601 -25.00 0.02 32.93
N ALA A 602 -26.23 0.51 32.72
CA ALA A 602 -27.07 1.12 33.76
C ALA A 602 -27.29 0.24 35.01
N ALA A 603 -27.02 -1.07 34.92
CA ALA A 603 -26.96 -1.97 36.05
C ALA A 603 -25.86 -1.62 37.09
N MET A 604 -24.89 -0.77 36.73
CA MET A 604 -23.86 -0.25 37.66
C MET A 604 -24.26 1.06 38.35
N ALA A 605 -25.34 1.73 37.90
CA ALA A 605 -25.77 3.01 38.48
C ALA A 605 -26.34 2.85 39.91
N ASP A 606 -26.78 1.65 40.28
CA ASP A 606 -27.33 1.35 41.61
C ASP A 606 -26.30 0.73 42.59
N SER A 607 -25.04 0.52 42.19
CA SER A 607 -24.04 -0.11 43.08
C SER A 607 -23.19 0.87 43.90
N GLY A 608 -23.39 2.18 43.75
CA GLY A 608 -22.77 3.20 44.62
C GLY A 608 -21.23 3.18 44.71
N ASN A 609 -20.52 2.56 43.76
CA ASN A 609 -19.06 2.45 43.75
C ASN A 609 -18.55 2.53 42.31
N VAL A 610 -17.49 3.31 42.10
CA VAL A 610 -16.93 3.61 40.78
C VAL A 610 -16.07 2.45 40.28
N PRO A 611 -16.27 1.93 39.04
CA PRO A 611 -15.82 0.58 38.72
C PRO A 611 -14.46 0.43 38.01
N TRP A 612 -13.68 1.48 37.72
CA TRP A 612 -12.36 1.30 37.10
C TRP A 612 -11.33 2.34 37.57
N ALA A 613 -10.07 1.94 37.60
CA ALA A 613 -8.94 2.76 38.02
C ALA A 613 -7.89 2.86 36.91
N ASN A 614 -7.40 4.07 36.64
CA ASN A 614 -6.28 4.30 35.73
C ASN A 614 -4.95 4.15 36.49
N LEU A 615 -4.02 3.40 35.89
CA LEU A 615 -2.64 3.32 36.38
C LEU A 615 -1.87 4.58 35.96
N VAL A 616 -1.54 5.44 36.94
CA VAL A 616 -0.80 6.70 36.73
C VAL A 616 0.68 6.50 37.08
N PRO A 617 1.63 6.63 36.12
CA PRO A 617 3.06 6.55 36.43
C PRO A 617 3.52 7.68 37.37
N PRO A 618 4.54 7.45 38.23
CA PRO A 618 5.07 8.49 39.11
C PRO A 618 5.54 9.72 38.33
N GLY A 619 4.98 10.89 38.67
CA GLY A 619 5.30 12.17 38.01
C GLY A 619 4.31 12.60 36.92
N CYS A 620 3.24 11.83 36.69
CA CYS A 620 2.18 12.14 35.74
C CYS A 620 0.88 12.53 36.45
N THR A 621 0.03 13.33 35.80
CA THR A 621 -1.28 13.74 36.34
C THR A 621 -2.41 13.02 35.60
N GLU A 622 -3.52 12.79 36.30
CA GLU A 622 -4.72 12.12 35.76
C GLU A 622 -5.25 12.77 34.46
N ALA A 623 -5.22 14.11 34.38
CA ALA A 623 -5.61 14.85 33.19
C ALA A 623 -4.70 14.60 31.97
N GLN A 624 -3.42 14.27 32.17
CA GLN A 624 -2.48 13.95 31.09
C GLN A 624 -2.74 12.56 30.49
N ILE A 625 -3.29 11.64 31.28
CA ILE A 625 -3.60 10.26 30.88
C ILE A 625 -5.00 10.15 30.26
N LEU A 626 -5.96 10.94 30.77
CA LEU A 626 -7.35 10.98 30.25
C LEU A 626 -7.50 11.75 28.92
N ALA A 627 -6.54 12.62 28.57
CA ALA A 627 -6.57 13.38 27.32
C ALA A 627 -6.52 12.50 26.04
N GLY A 628 -6.20 11.20 26.15
CA GLY A 628 -6.15 10.24 25.05
C GLY A 628 -7.50 9.64 24.59
N LEU A 629 -8.61 9.98 25.26
CA LEU A 629 -9.95 9.45 24.97
C LEU A 629 -10.96 10.62 24.94
N PRO A 630 -11.37 11.26 23.82
CA PRO A 630 -11.31 10.85 22.40
C PRO A 630 -10.92 11.94 21.33
N ALA A 631 -10.67 11.49 20.10
CA ALA A 631 -10.94 12.17 18.81
C ALA A 631 -10.21 13.47 18.35
N SER A 632 -9.09 13.91 18.94
CA SER A 632 -8.28 15.00 18.34
C SER A 632 -6.85 14.58 17.98
N ARG A 633 -6.48 14.78 16.71
CA ARG A 633 -5.32 14.23 15.99
C ARG A 633 -3.92 14.81 16.34
N ASP A 634 -3.75 15.61 17.38
CA ASP A 634 -2.51 16.40 17.55
C ASP A 634 -1.89 16.39 18.96
N ILE A 635 -1.84 15.23 19.64
CA ILE A 635 -1.08 15.13 20.90
C ILE A 635 0.19 14.33 20.63
N ALA A 636 1.34 15.00 20.66
CA ALA A 636 2.65 14.36 20.65
C ALA A 636 2.79 13.45 21.89
N PRO A 637 3.44 12.28 21.77
CA PRO A 637 3.56 11.34 22.87
C PRO A 637 4.23 12.02 24.07
N THR A 638 3.54 12.02 25.21
CA THR A 638 4.11 12.52 26.46
C THR A 638 4.58 11.34 27.29
N ARG A 639 5.52 11.59 28.22
CA ARG A 639 6.07 10.61 29.17
C ARG A 639 5.00 9.94 30.07
N CYS A 640 3.74 10.34 29.92
CA CYS A 640 2.58 10.02 30.74
C CYS A 640 1.50 9.30 29.92
N GLU A 641 1.90 8.40 29.02
CA GLU A 641 0.95 7.56 28.29
C GLU A 641 0.39 6.43 29.16
N SER A 642 -0.88 6.13 28.90
CA SER A 642 -1.73 5.23 29.68
C SER A 642 -1.31 3.76 29.54
N LEU A 643 -1.26 3.02 30.66
CA LEU A 643 -1.56 1.58 30.66
C LEU A 643 -3.08 1.44 30.44
N THR A 644 -3.53 1.70 29.21
CA THR A 644 -4.91 1.47 28.83
C THR A 644 -5.06 0.01 28.44
N ASN A 645 -6.03 -0.69 29.03
CA ASN A 645 -6.46 -1.99 28.49
C ASN A 645 -7.71 -1.83 27.62
N GLN A 646 -7.83 -0.71 26.93
CA GLN A 646 -9.01 -0.35 26.13
C GLN A 646 -10.30 -0.24 26.98
N GLY A 647 -10.20 0.14 28.26
CA GLY A 647 -11.35 0.27 29.17
C GLY A 647 -11.93 -1.06 29.66
N ARG A 648 -11.12 -2.12 29.67
CA ARG A 648 -11.45 -3.43 30.24
C ARG A 648 -11.00 -3.47 31.71
N ILE A 649 -11.35 -4.50 32.48
CA ILE A 649 -10.76 -4.75 33.81
C ILE A 649 -10.29 -6.18 33.81
N HIS A 650 -9.03 -6.43 34.17
CA HIS A 650 -8.50 -7.78 34.27
C HIS A 650 -8.78 -8.34 35.66
N VAL A 651 -9.51 -9.46 35.71
CA VAL A 651 -9.75 -10.21 36.95
C VAL A 651 -9.00 -11.53 36.84
N GLY A 652 -8.03 -11.77 37.71
CA GLY A 652 -7.19 -12.97 37.68
C GLY A 652 -6.60 -13.30 39.05
N SER A 653 -5.95 -14.46 39.19
CA SER A 653 -5.36 -14.87 40.47
C SER A 653 -4.18 -13.98 40.86
N LEU A 654 -4.01 -13.78 42.17
CA LEU A 654 -2.94 -12.99 42.75
C LEU A 654 -1.52 -13.51 42.46
N SER A 655 -1.35 -14.74 42.00
CA SER A 655 -0.07 -15.26 41.53
C SER A 655 0.33 -14.70 40.14
N SER A 656 -0.63 -14.16 39.39
CA SER A 656 -0.48 -13.74 37.98
C SER A 656 0.07 -12.32 37.80
N TYR A 657 -0.13 -11.45 38.80
CA TYR A 657 0.18 -10.02 38.75
C TYR A 657 1.51 -9.58 39.41
N PRO A 658 2.05 -10.24 40.46
CA PRO A 658 3.19 -9.72 41.21
C PRO A 658 4.50 -9.71 40.42
N ALA A 659 4.67 -10.61 39.46
CA ALA A 659 5.83 -10.61 38.56
C ALA A 659 5.75 -9.48 37.51
N ALA A 660 4.54 -9.01 37.20
CA ALA A 660 4.27 -8.02 36.15
C ALA A 660 4.21 -6.57 36.66
N LEU A 661 3.78 -6.36 37.91
CA LEU A 661 3.49 -5.04 38.48
C LEU A 661 4.44 -4.62 39.63
N HIS A 662 5.49 -5.40 39.93
CA HIS A 662 6.48 -5.10 40.99
C HIS A 662 5.88 -4.71 42.35
N LEU A 663 4.77 -5.35 42.75
CA LEU A 663 4.05 -5.02 43.99
C LEU A 663 4.90 -5.31 45.24
N SER A 664 4.92 -4.37 46.18
CA SER A 664 5.57 -4.53 47.50
C SER A 664 4.85 -5.60 48.34
N MET A 665 5.52 -6.11 49.38
CA MET A 665 4.90 -7.09 50.30
C MET A 665 3.62 -6.56 50.96
N SER A 666 3.55 -5.27 51.27
CA SER A 666 2.34 -4.67 51.85
C SER A 666 1.20 -4.53 50.83
N GLN A 667 1.51 -4.18 49.58
CA GLN A 667 0.54 -4.12 48.49
C GLN A 667 -0.03 -5.51 48.16
N ARG A 668 0.84 -6.54 48.22
CA ARG A 668 0.44 -7.93 48.04
C ARG A 668 -0.49 -8.40 49.16
N ALA A 669 -0.17 -8.10 50.41
CA ALA A 669 -1.03 -8.41 51.55
C ALA A 669 -2.41 -7.73 51.47
N VAL A 670 -2.50 -6.50 50.95
CA VAL A 670 -3.77 -5.79 50.72
C VAL A 670 -4.63 -6.49 49.67
N LEU A 671 -4.03 -6.91 48.55
CA LEU A 671 -4.74 -7.68 47.53
C LEU A 671 -5.15 -9.08 48.05
N GLU A 672 -4.28 -9.77 48.80
CA GLU A 672 -4.55 -11.08 49.42
C GLU A 672 -5.69 -11.01 50.44
N GLY A 673 -5.84 -9.87 51.12
CA GLY A 673 -6.97 -9.57 52.00
C GLY A 673 -8.26 -9.15 51.28
N GLY A 674 -8.30 -9.18 49.95
CA GLY A 674 -9.46 -8.78 49.14
C GLY A 674 -9.60 -7.26 48.93
N GLY A 675 -8.56 -6.49 49.24
CA GLY A 675 -8.49 -5.05 49.00
C GLY A 675 -8.16 -4.70 47.55
N MET A 676 -8.37 -3.43 47.19
CA MET A 676 -8.09 -2.89 45.84
C MET A 676 -6.89 -1.96 45.90
N LEU A 677 -5.98 -2.05 44.93
CA LEU A 677 -4.86 -1.11 44.78
C LEU A 677 -5.22 -0.04 43.75
N ILE A 678 -5.21 1.21 44.20
CA ILE A 678 -5.48 2.38 43.37
C ILE A 678 -4.23 3.23 43.33
N THR A 679 -3.74 3.53 42.14
CA THR A 679 -2.47 4.26 41.96
C THR A 679 -2.58 5.75 42.23
N ASP A 680 -3.78 6.34 42.18
CA ASP A 680 -4.00 7.74 42.56
C ASP A 680 -4.84 7.84 43.86
N PRO A 681 -4.25 8.27 44.98
CA PRO A 681 -4.95 8.39 46.27
C PRO A 681 -6.07 9.44 46.26
N LYS A 682 -6.13 10.35 45.28
CA LYS A 682 -7.22 11.35 45.17
C LYS A 682 -8.56 10.74 44.76
N LEU A 683 -8.52 9.55 44.16
CA LEU A 683 -9.70 8.77 43.81
C LEU A 683 -10.28 8.02 45.00
N VAL A 684 -9.68 8.09 46.19
CA VAL A 684 -10.18 7.45 47.41
C VAL A 684 -10.64 8.52 48.39
N GLN A 685 -11.95 8.61 48.62
CA GLN A 685 -12.54 9.54 49.59
C GLN A 685 -13.31 8.75 50.65
N GLY A 686 -12.89 8.84 51.92
CA GLY A 686 -13.55 8.13 53.02
C GLY A 686 -13.45 6.59 52.96
N GLY A 687 -12.45 6.04 52.26
CA GLY A 687 -12.29 4.60 52.05
C GLY A 687 -13.13 4.03 50.91
N GLN A 688 -13.84 4.88 50.16
CA GLN A 688 -14.54 4.50 48.92
C GLN A 688 -13.87 5.13 47.70
N VAL A 689 -13.93 4.40 46.59
CA VAL A 689 -13.38 4.80 45.28
C VAL A 689 -14.39 5.69 44.59
N ARG A 690 -13.98 6.90 44.22
CA ARG A 690 -14.84 7.98 43.75
C ARG A 690 -14.93 8.09 42.24
#